data_AF-A0A4S4MSZ3-F1
#
_entry.id   AF-A0A4S4MSZ3-F1
#
_cell.length_a   1.000
_cell.length_b   1.000
_cell.length_c   1.000
_cell.angle_alpha   90.00
_cell.angle_beta   90.00
_cell.angle_gamma   90.00
#
_symmetry.space_group_name_H-M   'P 1'
#
loop_
_entity.id
_entity.type
_entity.pdbx_description
1 polymer ?
#
loop_
_entity_poly.entity_id
_entity_poly.type
_entity_poly.pdbx_seq_one_letter_code
_entity_poly.pdbx_strand_id
1 'polypeptide(L)'
;MLFKIFGIERAWQQYCDTTENLVPRPRQVFVTQSAFLARKVQEAYTKLSHMLAMEHGHHALKPHAEEERALVDMDEEAHWHSTLPRAFSQLDESHFPLFVTYSMLCEMLEQDFKSAKASHNHTSPIADRLEARTMSSQQLKKQFDPAQIFAEFMGVIKGSERALRTQQGYLTREEYTPTQRRSGVLSVDRDTIYDLFEAYLKVKRRRGEYDAADRTYRIFCGLRRDGIPGRKVDYVYVDEVQDNLLTDTFILRSICRNPNGLFWAGDTAQTISAGSSFKFNELKAFQWRLEANAQKQCLPAKNPRLFQLVKNYRSHGGIVKCAQSILDLLMHFWPDSIDHIADETDSIPGPTPIFFPGGFTKGSAGLGEFLLTSSADARSETGVELGAQGCILVRDDTAREQLRSEVGDTGIIIDFVIQWFWQQKGLIRIHKIGDKIPRLATTSTAEEWSEIAHELFQRKQYEEAAKSFGRAGRLSQKAQAIAFHLRQTAELKPHPAAGRGTAKSSRSLAFLSAAEAFSACAVAGSAFPSTSRSYHRNAAECYANSGDDARAGDEFQSASEYTMAAQYYRRAGLFDKAIHILRVHRDAIPPDIADGIKEVAKMHYVSKHELKKAMTLFESEDKAIYFMEEMGRIQLRASELNNALLTISGDVDHWA
;
A
#
# COMPACT_ATOMS: atom_id res chain seq x y z
N MET A 1 -14.68 -16.12 -3.11
CA MET A 1 -13.76 -16.99 -2.34
C MET A 1 -14.08 -17.03 -0.85
N LEU A 2 -14.27 -15.88 -0.20
CA LEU A 2 -14.54 -15.71 1.24
C LEU A 2 -15.42 -16.80 1.90
N PHE A 3 -16.63 -17.06 1.39
CA PHE A 3 -17.53 -18.07 1.95
C PHE A 3 -16.96 -19.51 1.96
N LYS A 4 -16.04 -19.84 1.05
CA LYS A 4 -15.36 -21.15 1.04
C LYS A 4 -14.27 -21.23 2.11
N ILE A 5 -13.51 -20.14 2.32
CA ILE A 5 -12.54 -20.03 3.43
C ILE A 5 -13.28 -20.22 4.76
N PHE A 6 -14.35 -19.45 4.94
CA PHE A 6 -15.21 -19.49 6.12
C PHE A 6 -15.88 -20.85 6.34
N GLY A 7 -16.41 -21.46 5.27
CA GLY A 7 -17.06 -22.77 5.34
C GLY A 7 -16.12 -23.91 5.74
N ILE A 8 -14.86 -23.88 5.26
CA ILE A 8 -13.84 -24.85 5.67
C ILE A 8 -13.43 -24.64 7.12
N GLU A 9 -13.28 -23.39 7.56
CA GLU A 9 -12.94 -23.08 8.96
C GLU A 9 -14.02 -23.58 9.91
N ARG A 10 -15.29 -23.26 9.61
CA ARG A 10 -16.45 -23.69 10.40
C ARG A 10 -16.59 -25.21 10.45
N ALA A 11 -16.35 -25.91 9.34
CA ALA A 11 -16.39 -27.36 9.30
C ALA A 11 -15.31 -28.00 10.17
N TRP A 12 -14.12 -27.40 10.25
CA TRP A 12 -13.05 -27.82 11.16
C TRP A 12 -13.41 -27.55 12.63
N GLN A 13 -13.95 -26.37 12.96
CA GLN A 13 -14.43 -26.04 14.32
C GLN A 13 -15.48 -27.05 14.79
N GLN A 14 -16.54 -27.25 14.02
CA GLN A 14 -17.63 -28.19 14.33
C GLN A 14 -17.14 -29.64 14.48
N TYR A 15 -16.09 -30.04 13.75
CA TYR A 15 -15.47 -31.35 13.90
C TYR A 15 -14.70 -31.49 15.22
N CYS A 16 -13.99 -30.44 15.63
CA CYS A 16 -13.26 -30.39 16.92
C CYS A 16 -14.23 -30.33 18.11
N ASP A 17 -15.35 -29.63 17.98
CA ASP A 17 -16.40 -29.57 19.03
C ASP A 17 -17.10 -30.92 19.25
N THR A 18 -17.06 -31.82 18.26
CA THR A 18 -17.77 -33.11 18.28
C THR A 18 -16.87 -34.33 18.46
N THR A 19 -15.55 -34.17 18.39
CA THR A 19 -14.59 -35.30 18.38
C THR A 19 -13.36 -35.00 19.23
N GLU A 20 -12.98 -35.92 20.12
CA GLU A 20 -11.74 -35.81 20.93
C GLU A 20 -10.44 -35.89 20.09
N ASN A 21 -10.54 -36.26 18.81
CA ASN A 21 -9.41 -36.31 17.88
C ASN A 21 -9.02 -34.91 17.40
N LEU A 22 -7.91 -34.38 17.92
CA LEU A 22 -7.29 -33.13 17.45
C LEU A 22 -6.82 -33.24 15.98
N VAL A 23 -7.67 -32.81 15.05
CA VAL A 23 -7.30 -32.58 13.65
C VAL A 23 -6.63 -31.20 13.54
N PRO A 24 -5.44 -31.09 12.91
CA PRO A 24 -4.78 -29.81 12.73
C PRO A 24 -5.66 -28.80 11.99
N ARG A 25 -5.60 -27.54 12.42
CA ARG A 25 -6.29 -26.41 11.77
C ARG A 25 -5.92 -26.32 10.28
N PRO A 26 -6.89 -26.06 9.38
CA PRO A 26 -6.60 -25.93 7.95
C PRO A 26 -5.83 -24.64 7.67
N ARG A 27 -4.64 -24.75 7.06
CA ARG A 27 -3.83 -23.58 6.70
C ARG A 27 -4.34 -22.99 5.38
N GLN A 28 -5.19 -21.96 5.47
CA GLN A 28 -5.83 -21.32 4.33
C GLN A 28 -5.22 -19.94 4.03
N VAL A 29 -4.80 -19.67 2.79
CA VAL A 29 -4.24 -18.36 2.38
C VAL A 29 -5.08 -17.73 1.27
N PHE A 30 -5.48 -16.47 1.46
CA PHE A 30 -6.00 -15.59 0.42
C PHE A 30 -4.89 -14.64 -0.05
N VAL A 31 -4.72 -14.55 -1.37
CA VAL A 31 -3.71 -13.76 -2.06
C VAL A 31 -4.37 -12.89 -3.12
N THR A 32 -3.97 -11.63 -3.18
CA THR A 32 -4.35 -10.65 -4.22
C THR A 32 -3.18 -9.70 -4.47
N GLN A 33 -3.22 -8.88 -5.51
CA GLN A 33 -2.27 -7.76 -5.65
C GLN A 33 -2.63 -6.57 -4.74
N SER A 34 -3.91 -6.36 -4.44
CA SER A 34 -4.38 -5.16 -3.71
C SER A 34 -4.35 -5.34 -2.19
N ALA A 35 -3.50 -4.57 -1.50
CA ALA A 35 -3.45 -4.52 -0.03
C ALA A 35 -4.80 -4.09 0.58
N PHE A 36 -5.48 -3.12 -0.04
CA PHE A 36 -6.83 -2.69 0.35
C PHE A 36 -7.84 -3.83 0.25
N LEU A 37 -7.81 -4.62 -0.84
CA LEU A 37 -8.71 -5.75 -1.01
C LEU A 37 -8.40 -6.88 -0.02
N ALA A 38 -7.13 -7.20 0.24
CA ALA A 38 -6.72 -8.16 1.25
C ALA A 38 -7.30 -7.78 2.63
N ARG A 39 -7.15 -6.50 3.04
CA ARG A 39 -7.74 -6.01 4.29
C ARG A 39 -9.26 -6.07 4.29
N LYS A 40 -9.94 -5.67 3.20
CA LYS A 40 -11.41 -5.70 3.12
C LYS A 40 -11.99 -7.10 3.18
N VAL A 41 -11.33 -8.09 2.55
CA VAL A 41 -11.74 -9.50 2.64
C VAL A 41 -11.52 -10.04 4.06
N GLN A 42 -10.45 -9.64 4.75
CA GLN A 42 -10.22 -9.98 6.15
C GLN A 42 -11.21 -9.31 7.10
N GLU A 43 -11.50 -8.02 6.94
CA GLU A 43 -12.55 -7.31 7.70
C GLU A 43 -13.91 -8.01 7.54
N ALA A 44 -14.28 -8.40 6.32
CA ALA A 44 -15.50 -9.14 6.04
C ALA A 44 -15.49 -10.55 6.67
N TYR A 45 -14.36 -11.25 6.63
CA TYR A 45 -14.17 -12.54 7.32
C TYR A 45 -14.39 -12.41 8.82
N THR A 46 -13.73 -11.45 9.47
CA THR A 46 -13.86 -11.18 10.90
C THR A 46 -15.28 -10.79 11.29
N LYS A 47 -15.96 -9.93 10.50
CA LYS A 47 -17.38 -9.61 10.71
C LYS A 47 -18.28 -10.85 10.63
N LEU A 48 -18.09 -11.73 9.64
CA LEU A 48 -18.83 -13.00 9.53
C LEU A 48 -18.58 -13.94 10.73
N SER A 49 -17.32 -14.05 11.18
CA SER A 49 -16.95 -14.85 12.36
C SER A 49 -17.61 -14.34 13.63
N HIS A 50 -17.64 -13.02 13.86
CA HIS A 50 -18.28 -12.44 15.04
C HIS A 50 -19.80 -12.61 15.06
N MET A 51 -20.49 -12.38 13.93
CA MET A 51 -21.96 -12.52 13.87
C MET A 51 -22.40 -13.94 14.28
N LEU A 52 -21.72 -14.97 13.79
CA LEU A 52 -22.02 -16.36 14.14
C LEU A 52 -21.61 -16.74 15.58
N ALA A 53 -20.56 -16.14 16.14
CA ALA A 53 -20.23 -16.33 17.55
C ALA A 53 -21.32 -15.79 18.50
N MET A 54 -22.01 -14.70 18.11
CA MET A 54 -23.15 -14.16 18.85
C MET A 54 -24.39 -15.05 18.77
N GLU A 55 -24.63 -15.74 17.65
CA GLU A 55 -25.73 -16.71 17.51
C GLU A 55 -25.58 -17.95 18.41
N HIS A 56 -24.34 -18.34 18.75
CA HIS A 56 -24.05 -19.57 19.52
C HIS A 56 -23.86 -19.31 21.03
N GLY A 57 -24.25 -18.14 21.54
CA GLY A 57 -24.33 -17.89 22.99
C GLY A 57 -23.01 -17.65 23.72
N HIS A 58 -21.88 -17.51 23.02
CA HIS A 58 -20.63 -17.08 23.64
C HIS A 58 -20.68 -15.58 23.97
N HIS A 59 -20.78 -15.24 25.25
CA HIS A 59 -20.64 -13.87 25.72
C HIS A 59 -19.20 -13.35 25.50
N ALA A 60 -18.99 -12.68 24.37
CA ALA A 60 -17.86 -11.78 24.15
C ALA A 60 -18.38 -10.41 23.72
N LEU A 61 -17.63 -9.38 24.11
CA LEU A 61 -17.91 -7.93 24.00
C LEU A 61 -18.84 -7.51 22.85
N LYS A 62 -19.80 -6.63 23.16
CA LYS A 62 -20.60 -5.90 22.17
C LYS A 62 -19.69 -5.38 21.05
N PRO A 63 -20.14 -5.38 19.78
CA PRO A 63 -19.42 -4.63 18.76
C PRO A 63 -19.27 -3.19 19.26
N HIS A 64 -18.02 -2.70 19.34
CA HIS A 64 -17.79 -1.27 19.52
C HIS A 64 -18.59 -0.55 18.42
N ALA A 65 -19.36 0.46 18.82
CA ALA A 65 -20.06 1.30 17.86
C ALA A 65 -19.06 1.78 16.80
N GLU A 66 -19.44 1.74 15.52
CA GLU A 66 -18.60 2.16 14.40
C GLU A 66 -18.50 3.70 14.31
N GLU A 67 -18.24 4.35 15.45
CA GLU A 67 -17.95 5.78 15.55
C GLU A 67 -16.53 6.00 16.08
N GLU A 68 -15.81 6.89 15.40
CA GLU A 68 -14.46 7.38 15.76
C GLU A 68 -13.34 6.33 15.82
N ARG A 69 -13.21 5.49 14.79
CA ARG A 69 -11.88 5.00 14.40
C ARG A 69 -11.03 6.16 13.86
N ALA A 70 -9.77 6.19 14.28
CA ALA A 70 -8.80 7.17 13.80
C ALA A 70 -8.29 6.84 12.41
N LEU A 71 -7.98 7.87 11.63
CA LEU A 71 -7.42 7.74 10.29
C LEU A 71 -5.90 7.51 10.36
N VAL A 72 -5.50 6.24 10.23
CA VAL A 72 -4.09 5.83 10.13
C VAL A 72 -3.70 5.67 8.67
N ASP A 73 -2.61 6.34 8.27
CA ASP A 73 -2.07 6.35 6.91
C ASP A 73 -1.60 4.96 6.46
N MET A 74 -1.69 4.66 5.17
CA MET A 74 -1.17 3.40 4.63
C MET A 74 0.36 3.31 4.71
N ASP A 75 1.14 4.39 4.83
CA ASP A 75 2.58 4.26 5.15
C ASP A 75 2.87 3.88 6.61
N GLU A 76 1.86 3.88 7.49
CA GLU A 76 1.89 3.18 8.78
C GLU A 76 1.50 1.68 8.62
N GLU A 77 1.52 1.12 7.40
CA GLU A 77 1.45 -0.33 7.14
C GLU A 77 2.49 -1.12 7.95
N ALA A 78 3.62 -0.50 8.32
CA ALA A 78 4.59 -1.05 9.28
C ALA A 78 3.97 -1.54 10.59
N HIS A 79 2.82 -1.00 11.02
CA HIS A 79 2.09 -1.44 12.20
C HIS A 79 1.07 -2.54 11.92
N TRP A 80 0.51 -2.66 10.71
CA TRP A 80 -0.18 -3.90 10.29
C TRP A 80 0.81 -5.07 10.11
N HIS A 81 2.03 -4.77 9.66
CA HIS A 81 3.14 -5.71 9.50
C HIS A 81 3.84 -6.08 10.83
N SER A 82 3.41 -5.53 11.97
CA SER A 82 4.04 -5.83 13.27
C SER A 82 3.60 -7.17 13.88
N THR A 83 2.47 -7.73 13.43
CA THR A 83 1.87 -8.95 13.97
C THR A 83 2.17 -10.20 13.13
N LEU A 84 2.53 -10.04 11.85
CA LEU A 84 2.91 -11.15 10.98
C LEU A 84 4.43 -11.41 11.03
N PRO A 85 4.88 -12.67 11.12
CA PRO A 85 6.29 -13.02 11.07
C PRO A 85 6.96 -12.58 9.76
N ARG A 86 8.27 -12.27 9.83
CA ARG A 86 9.04 -11.81 8.66
C ARG A 86 9.36 -12.93 7.67
N ALA A 87 9.28 -14.19 8.08
CA ALA A 87 9.62 -15.34 7.25
C ALA A 87 8.45 -16.33 7.16
N PHE A 88 8.28 -16.99 6.01
CA PHE A 88 7.16 -17.91 5.78
C PHE A 88 7.25 -19.15 6.69
N SER A 89 8.47 -19.58 7.01
CA SER A 89 8.71 -20.69 7.95
C SER A 89 8.22 -20.44 9.38
N GLN A 90 8.02 -19.18 9.77
CA GLN A 90 7.62 -18.76 11.11
C GLN A 90 6.09 -18.72 11.31
N LEU A 91 5.29 -18.97 10.26
CA LEU A 91 3.82 -18.95 10.33
C LEU A 91 3.26 -20.17 11.07
N ASP A 92 2.91 -20.01 12.34
CA ASP A 92 2.14 -21.00 13.11
C ASP A 92 0.63 -21.02 12.78
N GLU A 93 -0.14 -21.88 13.45
CA GLU A 93 -1.59 -22.07 13.22
C GLU A 93 -2.49 -20.90 13.66
N SER A 94 -2.00 -19.95 14.47
CA SER A 94 -2.77 -18.77 14.90
C SER A 94 -2.95 -17.75 13.76
N HIS A 95 -1.97 -17.69 12.84
CA HIS A 95 -1.93 -16.76 11.71
C HIS A 95 -2.93 -17.07 10.58
N PHE A 96 -3.63 -18.21 10.64
CA PHE A 96 -4.57 -18.65 9.62
C PHE A 96 -6.04 -18.36 10.04
N PRO A 97 -6.98 -18.22 9.08
CA PRO A 97 -6.75 -18.00 7.66
C PRO A 97 -6.02 -16.67 7.41
N LEU A 98 -5.03 -16.71 6.51
CA LEU A 98 -4.11 -15.63 6.23
C LEU A 98 -4.60 -14.84 5.01
N PHE A 99 -4.63 -13.51 5.10
CA PHE A 99 -5.01 -12.60 4.01
C PHE A 99 -3.84 -11.66 3.74
N VAL A 100 -3.19 -11.79 2.59
CA VAL A 100 -1.93 -11.08 2.26
C VAL A 100 -1.88 -10.67 0.79
N THR A 101 -1.00 -9.72 0.46
CA THR A 101 -0.66 -9.46 -0.95
C THR A 101 0.32 -10.50 -1.48
N TYR A 102 0.37 -10.65 -2.81
CA TYR A 102 1.39 -11.48 -3.46
C TYR A 102 2.83 -11.01 -3.14
N SER A 103 3.06 -9.69 -3.03
CA SER A 103 4.37 -9.16 -2.62
C SER A 103 4.76 -9.57 -1.21
N MET A 104 3.85 -9.44 -0.23
CA MET A 104 4.11 -9.83 1.16
C MET A 104 4.47 -11.33 1.27
N LEU A 105 3.72 -12.18 0.57
CA LEU A 105 3.99 -13.62 0.53
C LEU A 105 5.38 -13.93 -0.06
N CYS A 106 5.78 -13.20 -1.12
CA CYS A 106 7.10 -13.32 -1.71
C CYS A 106 8.21 -12.78 -0.79
N GLU A 107 7.98 -11.68 -0.05
CA GLU A 107 8.91 -11.15 0.96
C GLU A 107 9.19 -12.18 2.05
N MET A 108 8.14 -12.82 2.59
CA MET A 108 8.25 -13.87 3.60
C MET A 108 9.12 -15.05 3.11
N LEU A 109 8.91 -15.50 1.87
CA LEU A 109 9.73 -16.55 1.24
C LEU A 109 11.17 -16.08 0.98
N GLU A 110 11.37 -14.84 0.55
CA GLU A 110 12.72 -14.28 0.35
C GLU A 110 13.51 -14.20 1.65
N GLN A 111 12.90 -13.92 2.80
CA GLN A 111 13.61 -13.88 4.09
C GLN A 111 14.10 -15.26 4.53
N ASP A 112 13.33 -16.33 4.27
CA ASP A 112 13.78 -17.71 4.53
C ASP A 112 15.03 -18.06 3.70
N PHE A 113 15.03 -17.74 2.40
CA PHE A 113 16.18 -18.04 1.53
C PHE A 113 17.38 -17.09 1.75
N LYS A 114 17.17 -15.89 2.28
CA LYS A 114 18.24 -14.95 2.70
C LYS A 114 18.92 -15.41 3.99
N SER A 115 18.16 -15.91 4.97
CA SER A 115 18.69 -16.33 6.28
C SER A 115 19.72 -17.48 6.19
N ALA A 116 19.77 -18.20 5.07
CA ALA A 116 20.74 -19.24 4.80
C ALA A 116 22.15 -18.74 4.39
N LYS A 117 22.34 -17.47 3.97
CA LYS A 117 23.66 -16.91 3.61
C LYS A 117 23.80 -15.42 3.95
N ALA A 118 24.93 -15.06 4.54
CA ALA A 118 25.20 -13.73 5.10
C ALA A 118 25.17 -12.56 4.08
N SER A 119 24.70 -11.42 4.58
CA SER A 119 25.04 -10.04 4.18
C SER A 119 25.17 -9.71 2.68
N HIS A 120 24.07 -9.27 2.09
CA HIS A 120 24.10 -8.15 1.15
C HIS A 120 22.94 -7.20 1.41
N ASN A 121 23.27 -5.94 1.71
CA ASN A 121 22.31 -4.84 1.80
C ASN A 121 21.71 -4.60 0.41
N HIS A 122 20.47 -5.02 0.20
CA HIS A 122 19.71 -4.68 -1.00
C HIS A 122 18.43 -3.92 -0.65
N THR A 123 18.28 -2.79 -1.32
CA THR A 123 17.09 -1.95 -1.33
C THR A 123 15.84 -2.73 -1.73
N SER A 124 14.70 -2.26 -1.22
CA SER A 124 13.35 -2.81 -1.47
C SER A 124 13.08 -3.04 -2.97
N PRO A 125 12.22 -4.01 -3.35
CA PRO A 125 11.83 -4.18 -4.75
C PRO A 125 11.21 -2.90 -5.29
N ILE A 126 11.85 -2.28 -6.30
CA ILE A 126 11.26 -1.17 -7.05
C ILE A 126 10.33 -1.77 -8.11
N ALA A 127 9.27 -2.45 -7.65
CA ALA A 127 8.31 -3.12 -8.53
C ALA A 127 7.52 -2.10 -9.36
N ASP A 128 7.01 -1.04 -8.73
CA ASP A 128 5.96 -0.19 -9.30
C ASP A 128 6.46 1.15 -9.88
N ARG A 129 7.77 1.29 -10.14
CA ARG A 129 8.36 2.55 -10.64
C ARG A 129 9.31 2.41 -11.84
N LEU A 130 9.44 1.21 -12.40
CA LEU A 130 10.33 0.96 -13.55
C LEU A 130 9.64 1.05 -14.92
N GLU A 131 8.32 1.26 -14.99
CA GLU A 131 7.53 1.14 -16.23
C GLU A 131 7.86 2.14 -17.35
N ALA A 132 8.53 3.27 -17.06
CA ALA A 132 8.80 4.29 -18.10
C ALA A 132 10.20 4.94 -18.09
N ARG A 133 10.91 4.99 -16.95
CA ARG A 133 12.15 5.80 -16.82
C ARG A 133 13.40 5.15 -17.41
N THR A 134 13.41 3.84 -17.62
CA THR A 134 14.61 3.08 -18.03
C THR A 134 14.86 3.15 -19.53
N MET A 135 13.79 3.26 -20.34
CA MET A 135 13.85 3.37 -21.80
C MET A 135 14.00 4.83 -22.30
N SER A 136 14.71 5.67 -21.53
CA SER A 136 14.94 7.09 -21.86
C SER A 136 16.01 7.32 -22.93
N SER A 137 16.11 6.46 -23.95
CA SER A 137 16.85 6.79 -25.17
C SER A 137 15.92 7.53 -26.13
N GLN A 138 16.33 8.72 -26.57
CA GLN A 138 15.53 9.56 -27.50
C GLN A 138 15.27 8.88 -28.86
N GLN A 139 15.97 7.79 -29.16
CA GLN A 139 15.80 6.99 -30.38
C GLN A 139 14.56 6.07 -30.33
N LEU A 140 14.16 5.53 -29.17
CA LEU A 140 13.04 4.57 -29.08
C LEU A 140 11.66 5.24 -29.15
N LYS A 141 11.53 6.47 -28.65
CA LYS A 141 10.25 7.22 -28.60
C LYS A 141 9.63 7.58 -29.96
N LYS A 142 10.29 7.24 -31.09
CA LYS A 142 9.85 7.62 -32.44
C LYS A 142 9.09 6.53 -33.21
N GLN A 143 9.02 5.29 -32.71
CA GLN A 143 8.34 4.20 -33.45
C GLN A 143 7.44 3.29 -32.62
N PHE A 144 7.68 3.09 -31.32
CA PHE A 144 6.97 2.07 -30.54
C PHE A 144 6.58 2.55 -29.13
N ASP A 145 5.52 1.97 -28.58
CA ASP A 145 5.09 2.16 -27.19
C ASP A 145 6.02 1.39 -26.23
N PRO A 146 6.75 2.07 -25.32
CA PRO A 146 7.61 1.41 -24.34
C PRO A 146 6.86 0.44 -23.41
N ALA A 147 5.59 0.70 -23.10
CA ALA A 147 4.80 -0.14 -22.20
C ALA A 147 4.52 -1.51 -22.84
N GLN A 148 4.17 -1.54 -24.13
CA GLN A 148 3.94 -2.78 -24.88
C GLN A 148 5.22 -3.61 -25.05
N ILE A 149 6.37 -2.96 -25.26
CA ILE A 149 7.67 -3.65 -25.34
C ILE A 149 8.08 -4.23 -23.98
N PHE A 150 7.93 -3.46 -22.90
CA PHE A 150 8.19 -3.94 -21.55
C PHE A 150 7.25 -5.09 -21.18
N ALA A 151 6.00 -5.03 -21.65
CA ALA A 151 5.02 -6.07 -21.43
C ALA A 151 5.45 -7.41 -22.06
N GLU A 152 5.93 -7.40 -23.30
CA GLU A 152 6.45 -8.59 -23.98
C GLU A 152 7.69 -9.17 -23.26
N PHE A 153 8.56 -8.32 -22.70
CA PHE A 153 9.69 -8.77 -21.89
C PHE A 153 9.21 -9.53 -20.65
N MET A 154 8.31 -8.94 -19.87
CA MET A 154 7.87 -9.51 -18.61
C MET A 154 6.96 -10.72 -18.81
N GLY A 155 6.00 -10.68 -19.72
CA GLY A 155 5.02 -11.76 -19.92
C GLY A 155 5.56 -12.97 -20.67
N VAL A 156 6.26 -12.74 -21.79
CA VAL A 156 6.66 -13.82 -22.70
C VAL A 156 8.10 -14.25 -22.48
N ILE A 157 9.05 -13.30 -22.55
CA ILE A 157 10.49 -13.61 -22.49
C ILE A 157 10.89 -14.10 -21.09
N LYS A 158 10.36 -13.48 -20.03
CA LYS A 158 10.67 -13.84 -18.63
C LYS A 158 9.55 -14.60 -17.91
N GLY A 159 8.30 -14.28 -18.19
CA GLY A 159 7.11 -14.74 -17.46
C GLY A 159 6.49 -16.06 -17.96
N SER A 160 7.03 -16.65 -19.03
CA SER A 160 6.54 -17.93 -19.57
C SER A 160 7.05 -19.15 -18.79
N GLU A 161 6.30 -20.26 -18.81
CA GLU A 161 6.75 -21.54 -18.21
C GLU A 161 8.13 -21.98 -18.73
N ARG A 162 8.42 -21.72 -20.01
CA ARG A 162 9.69 -22.08 -20.64
C ARG A 162 10.87 -21.32 -20.01
N ALA A 163 10.69 -20.06 -19.63
CA ALA A 163 11.71 -19.26 -18.95
C ALA A 163 12.22 -19.92 -17.64
N LEU A 164 11.32 -20.53 -16.85
CA LEU A 164 11.67 -21.27 -15.62
C LEU A 164 12.54 -22.53 -15.87
N ARG A 165 12.54 -23.06 -17.11
CA ARG A 165 13.35 -24.23 -17.48
C ARG A 165 14.78 -23.84 -17.86
N THR A 166 15.03 -22.57 -18.18
CA THR A 166 16.36 -22.05 -18.51
C THR A 166 17.19 -21.81 -17.24
N GLN A 167 18.52 -21.74 -17.40
CA GLN A 167 19.46 -21.40 -16.32
C GLN A 167 19.48 -19.89 -15.98
N GLN A 168 18.88 -19.05 -16.82
CA GLN A 168 18.94 -17.59 -16.69
C GLN A 168 17.61 -16.96 -16.25
N GLY A 169 16.51 -17.73 -16.25
CA GLY A 169 15.17 -17.26 -15.89
C GLY A 169 14.47 -16.46 -16.99
N TYR A 170 14.91 -16.62 -18.24
CA TYR A 170 14.34 -16.00 -19.43
C TYR A 170 14.70 -16.81 -20.68
N LEU A 171 13.89 -16.69 -21.73
CA LEU A 171 14.09 -17.37 -23.01
C LEU A 171 15.35 -16.86 -23.73
N THR A 172 16.09 -17.75 -24.38
CA THR A 172 17.12 -17.32 -25.34
C THR A 172 16.49 -16.78 -26.63
N ARG A 173 17.29 -16.13 -27.50
CA ARG A 173 16.80 -15.61 -28.79
C ARG A 173 16.24 -16.74 -29.66
N GLU A 174 16.98 -17.85 -29.72
CA GLU A 174 16.63 -19.08 -30.44
C GLU A 174 15.35 -19.72 -29.89
N GLU A 175 15.02 -19.51 -28.62
CA GLU A 175 13.78 -19.98 -28.01
C GLU A 175 12.59 -19.04 -28.27
N TYR A 176 12.85 -17.74 -28.39
CA TYR A 176 11.84 -16.68 -28.56
C TYR A 176 11.41 -16.51 -30.02
N THR A 177 12.36 -16.29 -30.94
CA THR A 177 12.11 -15.96 -32.35
C THR A 177 11.20 -16.96 -33.08
N PRO A 178 11.38 -18.30 -33.00
CA PRO A 178 10.54 -19.26 -33.72
C PRO A 178 9.19 -19.57 -33.07
N THR A 179 8.86 -19.00 -31.90
CA THR A 179 7.63 -19.35 -31.17
C THR A 179 6.39 -18.79 -31.88
N GLN A 180 5.66 -19.62 -32.64
CA GLN A 180 4.49 -19.25 -33.48
C GLN A 180 3.23 -18.73 -32.73
N ARG A 181 3.35 -17.95 -31.65
CA ARG A 181 2.23 -17.10 -31.19
C ARG A 181 2.00 -15.99 -32.21
N ARG A 182 0.80 -15.96 -32.80
CA ARG A 182 0.27 -14.80 -33.53
C ARG A 182 -0.35 -13.73 -32.60
N SER A 183 -0.29 -13.93 -31.27
CA SER A 183 -0.37 -12.82 -30.32
C SER A 183 0.80 -11.86 -30.57
N GLY A 184 0.62 -10.55 -30.64
CA GLY A 184 -0.62 -9.77 -30.55
C GLY A 184 -0.27 -8.30 -30.27
N VAL A 185 -1.07 -7.35 -30.75
CA VAL A 185 -0.86 -5.89 -30.62
C VAL A 185 0.37 -5.31 -31.35
N LEU A 186 1.57 -5.88 -31.15
CA LEU A 186 2.81 -5.38 -31.75
C LEU A 186 3.01 -5.84 -33.19
N SER A 187 3.14 -4.90 -34.13
CA SER A 187 3.56 -5.13 -35.53
C SER A 187 5.09 -5.20 -35.70
N VAL A 188 5.82 -5.35 -34.60
CA VAL A 188 7.28 -5.23 -34.53
C VAL A 188 7.93 -6.58 -34.78
N ASP A 189 9.05 -6.57 -35.49
CA ASP A 189 9.90 -7.75 -35.65
C ASP A 189 10.45 -8.24 -34.29
N ARG A 190 10.53 -9.56 -34.13
CA ARG A 190 10.91 -10.19 -32.86
C ARG A 190 12.40 -10.13 -32.56
N ASP A 191 13.26 -10.18 -33.56
CA ASP A 191 14.69 -10.01 -33.32
C ASP A 191 14.98 -8.57 -32.85
N THR A 192 14.24 -7.59 -33.38
CA THR A 192 14.22 -6.21 -32.87
C THR A 192 13.76 -6.14 -31.40
N ILE A 193 12.67 -6.82 -31.03
CA ILE A 193 12.24 -6.88 -29.61
C ILE A 193 13.33 -7.50 -28.72
N TYR A 194 14.00 -8.55 -29.19
CA TYR A 194 15.05 -9.21 -28.41
C TYR A 194 16.33 -8.36 -28.28
N ASP A 195 16.68 -7.55 -29.28
CA ASP A 195 17.76 -6.55 -29.18
C ASP A 195 17.48 -5.51 -28.09
N LEU A 196 16.22 -5.08 -27.98
CA LEU A 196 15.77 -4.18 -26.91
C LEU A 196 15.79 -4.88 -25.54
N PHE A 197 15.45 -6.17 -25.47
CA PHE A 197 15.55 -6.96 -24.25
C PHE A 197 17.00 -7.09 -23.77
N GLU A 198 17.95 -7.35 -24.67
CA GLU A 198 19.38 -7.36 -24.33
C GLU A 198 19.87 -5.98 -23.85
N ALA A 199 19.42 -4.89 -24.49
CA ALA A 199 19.75 -3.53 -24.05
C ALA A 199 19.19 -3.25 -22.64
N TYR A 200 17.95 -3.66 -22.37
CA TYR A 200 17.32 -3.60 -21.06
C TYR A 200 18.14 -4.37 -20.00
N LEU A 201 18.53 -5.62 -20.28
CA LEU A 201 19.39 -6.41 -19.38
C LEU A 201 20.74 -5.73 -19.10
N LYS A 202 21.37 -5.11 -20.12
CA LYS A 202 22.63 -4.36 -19.98
C LYS A 202 22.44 -3.13 -19.06
N VAL A 203 21.34 -2.40 -19.16
CA VAL A 203 21.03 -1.25 -18.28
C VAL A 203 20.71 -1.69 -16.86
N LYS A 204 19.83 -2.68 -16.69
CA LYS A 204 19.45 -3.25 -15.39
C LYS A 204 20.68 -3.71 -14.60
N ARG A 205 21.58 -4.47 -15.26
CA ARG A 205 22.84 -4.95 -14.66
C ARG A 205 23.76 -3.81 -14.22
N ARG A 206 23.86 -2.72 -15.00
CA ARG A 206 24.68 -1.54 -14.65
C ARG A 206 24.17 -0.80 -13.41
N ARG A 207 22.88 -0.91 -13.09
CA ARG A 207 22.25 -0.24 -11.95
C ARG A 207 22.09 -1.12 -10.71
N GLY A 208 22.28 -2.45 -10.84
CA GLY A 208 22.01 -3.40 -9.75
C GLY A 208 20.52 -3.56 -9.44
N GLU A 209 19.64 -3.15 -10.36
CA GLU A 209 18.19 -3.26 -10.25
C GLU A 209 17.74 -4.71 -10.54
N TYR A 210 16.57 -5.10 -10.02
CA TYR A 210 15.90 -6.37 -10.35
C TYR A 210 14.41 -6.13 -10.55
N ASP A 211 13.80 -6.93 -11.42
CA ASP A 211 12.38 -6.85 -11.77
C ASP A 211 11.53 -7.96 -11.10
N ALA A 212 10.21 -7.93 -11.31
CA ALA A 212 9.28 -8.92 -10.74
C ALA A 212 9.60 -10.36 -11.17
N ALA A 213 9.97 -10.58 -12.44
CA ALA A 213 10.33 -11.91 -12.92
C ALA A 213 11.70 -12.38 -12.37
N ASP A 214 12.66 -11.47 -12.14
CA ASP A 214 13.91 -11.82 -11.42
C ASP A 214 13.60 -12.29 -9.99
N ARG A 215 12.67 -11.61 -9.31
CA ARG A 215 12.23 -11.98 -7.95
C ARG A 215 11.60 -13.37 -7.93
N THR A 216 10.65 -13.62 -8.82
CA THR A 216 10.02 -14.94 -8.99
C THR A 216 11.04 -16.03 -9.34
N TYR A 217 12.02 -15.74 -10.21
CA TYR A 217 13.09 -16.68 -10.53
C TYR A 217 14.03 -16.96 -9.35
N ARG A 218 14.40 -15.94 -8.55
CA ARG A 218 15.20 -16.12 -7.32
C ARG A 218 14.49 -17.02 -6.31
N ILE A 219 13.18 -16.81 -6.10
CA ILE A 219 12.35 -17.66 -5.22
C ILE A 219 12.24 -19.08 -5.78
N PHE A 220 12.02 -19.24 -7.10
CA PHE A 220 12.02 -20.54 -7.78
C PHE A 220 13.35 -21.32 -7.58
N CYS A 221 14.49 -20.64 -7.70
CA CYS A 221 15.81 -21.26 -7.43
C CYS A 221 15.96 -21.67 -5.95
N GLY A 222 15.49 -20.85 -5.00
CA GLY A 222 15.44 -21.21 -3.58
C GLY A 222 14.59 -22.45 -3.33
N LEU A 223 13.34 -22.46 -3.83
CA LEU A 223 12.40 -23.58 -3.73
C LEU A 223 12.94 -24.89 -4.32
N ARG A 224 13.73 -24.82 -5.41
CA ARG A 224 14.37 -25.99 -6.03
C ARG A 224 15.61 -26.48 -5.29
N ARG A 225 16.31 -25.60 -4.56
CA ARG A 225 17.57 -25.92 -3.85
C ARG A 225 17.31 -26.40 -2.43
N ASP A 226 16.50 -25.66 -1.68
CA ASP A 226 16.31 -25.81 -0.24
C ASP A 226 14.94 -26.43 0.11
N GLY A 227 14.05 -26.56 -0.88
CA GLY A 227 12.66 -26.96 -0.67
C GLY A 227 11.78 -25.78 -0.26
N ILE A 228 10.59 -26.09 0.26
CA ILE A 228 9.65 -25.07 0.74
C ILE A 228 9.91 -24.81 2.23
N PRO A 229 10.12 -23.56 2.64
CA PRO A 229 10.32 -23.23 4.05
C PRO A 229 9.12 -23.60 4.92
N GLY A 230 9.38 -24.13 6.11
CA GLY A 230 8.37 -24.46 7.13
C GLY A 230 7.23 -25.37 6.66
N ARG A 231 6.02 -25.13 7.20
CA ARG A 231 4.84 -25.95 6.93
C ARG A 231 4.02 -25.39 5.75
N LYS A 232 3.93 -26.18 4.69
CA LYS A 232 3.03 -25.97 3.54
C LYS A 232 1.59 -25.66 3.98
N VAL A 233 0.88 -24.91 3.15
CA VAL A 233 -0.53 -24.55 3.35
C VAL A 233 -1.46 -25.56 2.67
N ASP A 234 -2.69 -25.68 3.16
CA ASP A 234 -3.67 -26.66 2.69
C ASP A 234 -4.59 -26.11 1.61
N TYR A 235 -4.82 -24.79 1.60
CA TYR A 235 -5.63 -24.09 0.60
C TYR A 235 -5.00 -22.74 0.22
N VAL A 236 -5.02 -22.43 -1.09
CA VAL A 236 -4.55 -21.14 -1.63
C VAL A 236 -5.62 -20.59 -2.57
N TYR A 237 -6.09 -19.39 -2.25
CA TYR A 237 -7.11 -18.64 -2.96
C TYR A 237 -6.44 -17.42 -3.58
N VAL A 238 -6.47 -17.30 -4.91
CA VAL A 238 -5.76 -16.26 -5.67
C VAL A 238 -6.77 -15.45 -6.45
N ASP A 239 -6.84 -14.16 -6.14
CA ASP A 239 -7.70 -13.14 -6.75
C ASP A 239 -6.86 -12.24 -7.68
N GLU A 240 -7.50 -11.71 -8.72
CA GLU A 240 -6.84 -10.94 -9.79
C GLU A 240 -5.66 -11.67 -10.44
N VAL A 241 -5.84 -12.97 -10.72
CA VAL A 241 -4.78 -13.84 -11.29
C VAL A 241 -4.25 -13.34 -12.65
N GLN A 242 -5.01 -12.52 -13.37
CA GLN A 242 -4.56 -11.86 -14.60
C GLN A 242 -3.41 -10.86 -14.37
N ASP A 243 -3.25 -10.32 -13.16
CA ASP A 243 -2.18 -9.37 -12.83
C ASP A 243 -0.95 -10.05 -12.21
N ASN A 244 -0.88 -11.39 -12.27
CA ASN A 244 0.31 -12.19 -11.96
C ASN A 244 1.02 -12.66 -13.23
N LEU A 245 2.35 -12.79 -13.18
CA LEU A 245 3.08 -13.52 -14.22
C LEU A 245 2.71 -15.00 -14.16
N LEU A 246 2.67 -15.69 -15.30
CA LEU A 246 2.37 -17.12 -15.32
C LEU A 246 3.38 -17.93 -14.47
N THR A 247 4.62 -17.46 -14.36
CA THR A 247 5.64 -18.01 -13.44
C THR A 247 5.28 -17.92 -11.96
N ASP A 248 4.56 -16.90 -11.52
CA ASP A 248 4.20 -16.68 -10.11
C ASP A 248 3.31 -17.81 -9.58
N THR A 249 2.50 -18.37 -10.48
CA THR A 249 1.60 -19.49 -10.24
C THR A 249 2.36 -20.78 -9.86
N PHE A 250 3.67 -20.87 -10.18
CA PHE A 250 4.55 -21.93 -9.68
C PHE A 250 4.81 -21.80 -8.18
N ILE A 251 5.06 -20.58 -7.68
CA ILE A 251 5.35 -20.31 -6.26
C ILE A 251 4.09 -20.60 -5.44
N LEU A 252 2.95 -20.05 -5.88
CA LEU A 252 1.62 -20.27 -5.29
C LEU A 252 1.23 -21.76 -5.30
N ARG A 253 1.54 -22.49 -6.38
CA ARG A 253 1.39 -23.95 -6.41
C ARG A 253 2.31 -24.65 -5.43
N SER A 254 3.57 -24.24 -5.32
CA SER A 254 4.60 -24.92 -4.52
C SER A 254 4.27 -24.94 -3.04
N ILE A 255 3.87 -23.78 -2.48
CA ILE A 255 3.52 -23.64 -1.07
C ILE A 255 2.30 -24.48 -0.66
N CYS A 256 1.42 -24.81 -1.61
CA CYS A 256 0.22 -25.62 -1.37
C CYS A 256 0.56 -27.12 -1.32
N ARG A 257 0.16 -27.81 -0.24
CA ARG A 257 0.28 -29.27 -0.11
C ARG A 257 -0.78 -30.00 -0.94
N ASN A 258 -2.00 -29.47 -0.99
CA ASN A 258 -3.16 -30.13 -1.58
C ASN A 258 -3.33 -29.75 -3.07
N PRO A 259 -3.24 -30.71 -4.02
CA PRO A 259 -3.50 -30.45 -5.44
C PRO A 259 -4.90 -29.89 -5.73
N ASN A 260 -5.90 -30.21 -4.88
CA ASN A 260 -7.27 -29.70 -4.97
C ASN A 260 -7.51 -28.45 -4.09
N GLY A 261 -6.46 -27.94 -3.42
CA GLY A 261 -6.54 -26.80 -2.50
C GLY A 261 -6.48 -25.44 -3.17
N LEU A 262 -6.21 -25.39 -4.47
CA LEU A 262 -6.01 -24.18 -5.24
C LEU A 262 -7.32 -23.67 -5.83
N PHE A 263 -7.54 -22.36 -5.76
CA PHE A 263 -8.66 -21.67 -6.38
C PHE A 263 -8.17 -20.35 -6.97
N TRP A 264 -8.36 -20.17 -8.27
CA TRP A 264 -7.90 -18.99 -9.02
C TRP A 264 -9.12 -18.27 -9.57
N ALA A 265 -9.18 -16.94 -9.43
CA ALA A 265 -10.17 -16.10 -10.12
C ALA A 265 -9.51 -14.82 -10.64
N GLY A 266 -10.17 -14.19 -11.60
CA GLY A 266 -9.70 -13.03 -12.34
C GLY A 266 -10.47 -12.90 -13.66
N ASP A 267 -10.11 -11.91 -14.45
CA ASP A 267 -10.72 -11.61 -15.76
C ASP A 267 -9.64 -11.09 -16.74
N THR A 268 -9.45 -11.78 -17.86
CA THR A 268 -8.48 -11.37 -18.89
C THR A 268 -8.81 -10.02 -19.52
N ALA A 269 -10.08 -9.60 -19.55
CA ALA A 269 -10.48 -8.30 -20.07
C ALA A 269 -10.15 -7.14 -19.12
N GLN A 270 -9.83 -7.42 -17.85
CA GLN A 270 -9.47 -6.44 -16.81
C GLN A 270 -7.97 -6.46 -16.48
N THR A 271 -7.13 -6.94 -17.40
CA THR A 271 -5.67 -6.96 -17.24
C THR A 271 -5.13 -5.54 -17.17
N ILE A 272 -4.60 -5.12 -16.01
CA ILE A 272 -4.02 -3.78 -15.80
C ILE A 272 -2.49 -3.81 -15.73
N SER A 273 -1.89 -4.96 -15.38
CA SER A 273 -0.43 -5.08 -15.28
C SER A 273 0.25 -5.05 -16.66
N ALA A 274 1.17 -4.08 -16.86
CA ALA A 274 1.98 -3.94 -18.07
C ALA A 274 2.98 -5.10 -18.20
N GLY A 275 2.53 -6.22 -18.77
CA GLY A 275 3.32 -7.43 -18.93
C GLY A 275 2.62 -8.74 -18.64
N SER A 276 1.33 -8.71 -18.39
CA SER A 276 0.55 -9.95 -18.38
C SER A 276 0.06 -10.29 -19.79
N SER A 277 0.61 -11.37 -20.37
CA SER A 277 -0.01 -12.09 -21.49
C SER A 277 -0.86 -13.26 -20.98
N PHE A 278 -1.51 -13.10 -19.82
CA PHE A 278 -2.18 -14.18 -19.11
C PHE A 278 -3.41 -14.70 -19.85
N LYS A 279 -3.57 -16.03 -19.83
CA LYS A 279 -4.79 -16.72 -20.24
C LYS A 279 -5.09 -17.85 -19.27
N PHE A 280 -6.36 -18.05 -18.91
CA PHE A 280 -6.84 -19.17 -18.12
C PHE A 280 -6.51 -20.52 -18.75
N ASN A 281 -6.51 -20.60 -20.09
CA ASN A 281 -6.10 -21.79 -20.81
C ASN A 281 -4.61 -22.11 -20.61
N GLU A 282 -3.74 -21.09 -20.54
CA GLU A 282 -2.31 -21.27 -20.26
C GLU A 282 -2.04 -21.62 -18.80
N LEU A 283 -2.72 -20.94 -17.85
CA LEU A 283 -2.71 -21.30 -16.43
C LEU A 283 -3.12 -22.76 -16.22
N LYS A 284 -4.27 -23.16 -16.79
CA LYS A 284 -4.80 -24.53 -16.68
C LYS A 284 -3.82 -25.56 -17.24
N ALA A 285 -3.25 -25.28 -18.41
CA ALA A 285 -2.29 -26.18 -19.04
C ALA A 285 -0.97 -26.28 -18.23
N PHE A 286 -0.51 -25.17 -17.65
CA PHE A 286 0.68 -25.14 -16.79
C PHE A 286 0.44 -25.91 -15.49
N GLN A 287 -0.66 -25.63 -14.78
CA GLN A 287 -1.02 -26.34 -13.55
C GLN A 287 -1.18 -27.86 -13.79
N TRP A 288 -1.83 -28.27 -14.89
CA TRP A 288 -1.89 -29.69 -15.28
C TRP A 288 -0.49 -30.30 -15.51
N ARG A 289 0.42 -29.59 -16.18
CA ARG A 289 1.81 -30.04 -16.35
C ARG A 289 2.58 -30.11 -15.03
N LEU A 290 2.33 -29.21 -14.07
CA LEU A 290 2.94 -29.26 -12.75
C LEU A 290 2.51 -30.51 -11.98
N GLU A 291 1.21 -30.81 -11.95
CA GLU A 291 0.70 -32.05 -11.33
C GLU A 291 1.24 -33.30 -12.03
N ALA A 292 1.16 -33.36 -13.37
CA ALA A 292 1.63 -34.53 -14.13
C ALA A 292 3.13 -34.81 -13.92
N ASN A 293 3.96 -33.77 -13.74
CA ASN A 293 5.39 -33.94 -13.44
C ASN A 293 5.64 -34.36 -11.97
N ALA A 294 4.81 -33.90 -11.02
CA ALA A 294 4.88 -34.32 -9.62
C ALA A 294 4.36 -35.75 -9.40
N GLN A 295 3.36 -36.18 -10.19
CA GLN A 295 2.64 -37.44 -10.04
C GLN A 295 3.34 -38.66 -10.66
N LYS A 296 4.67 -38.62 -10.84
CA LYS A 296 5.48 -39.84 -10.89
C LYS A 296 5.41 -40.66 -9.59
N GLN A 297 4.74 -40.15 -8.55
CA GLN A 297 4.37 -40.84 -7.32
C GLN A 297 2.83 -40.87 -7.14
N CYS A 298 2.24 -42.01 -7.51
CA CYS A 298 1.06 -42.65 -6.88
C CYS A 298 -0.39 -42.13 -7.05
N LEU A 299 -0.70 -41.02 -7.73
CA LEU A 299 -2.11 -40.63 -8.01
C LEU A 299 -2.31 -40.02 -9.41
N PRO A 300 -3.48 -40.20 -10.07
CA PRO A 300 -3.74 -39.65 -11.40
C PRO A 300 -3.96 -38.13 -11.40
N ALA A 301 -3.51 -37.46 -12.46
CA ALA A 301 -3.67 -36.02 -12.64
C ALA A 301 -5.12 -35.62 -12.89
N LYS A 302 -5.69 -34.83 -11.98
CA LYS A 302 -7.05 -34.30 -12.12
C LYS A 302 -6.99 -32.98 -12.90
N ASN A 303 -7.61 -32.96 -14.09
CA ASN A 303 -7.68 -31.77 -14.93
C ASN A 303 -8.37 -30.61 -14.18
N PRO A 304 -7.77 -29.42 -14.05
CA PRO A 304 -8.39 -28.28 -13.38
C PRO A 304 -9.74 -27.92 -14.01
N ARG A 305 -10.76 -27.74 -13.16
CA ARG A 305 -12.09 -27.29 -13.59
C ARG A 305 -12.06 -25.78 -13.80
N LEU A 306 -12.54 -25.35 -14.97
CA LEU A 306 -12.81 -23.95 -15.29
C LEU A 306 -14.33 -23.76 -15.33
N PHE A 307 -14.82 -22.66 -14.79
CA PHE A 307 -16.22 -22.23 -14.91
C PHE A 307 -16.25 -20.70 -15.02
N GLN A 308 -17.27 -20.16 -15.66
CA GLN A 308 -17.43 -18.73 -15.90
C GLN A 308 -18.60 -18.17 -15.07
N LEU A 309 -18.48 -16.92 -14.62
CA LEU A 309 -19.51 -16.22 -13.87
C LEU A 309 -20.23 -15.22 -14.78
N VAL A 310 -21.12 -15.72 -15.62
CA VAL A 310 -21.79 -14.96 -16.70
C VAL A 310 -22.86 -13.96 -16.22
N LYS A 311 -23.08 -13.78 -14.91
CA LYS A 311 -24.19 -12.98 -14.40
C LYS A 311 -23.68 -11.72 -13.73
N ASN A 312 -24.03 -10.56 -14.30
CA ASN A 312 -23.63 -9.27 -13.77
C ASN A 312 -24.59 -8.85 -12.64
N TYR A 313 -24.00 -8.51 -11.49
CA TYR A 313 -24.69 -8.00 -10.29
C TYR A 313 -24.31 -6.55 -9.94
N ARG A 314 -23.34 -5.95 -10.66
CA ARG A 314 -22.82 -4.60 -10.43
C ARG A 314 -23.46 -3.56 -11.36
N SER A 315 -23.94 -3.96 -12.53
CA SER A 315 -24.44 -3.05 -13.56
C SER A 315 -25.71 -3.56 -14.24
N HIS A 316 -26.53 -2.62 -14.72
CA HIS A 316 -27.79 -2.92 -15.41
C HIS A 316 -27.57 -3.20 -16.91
N GLY A 317 -28.53 -3.86 -17.57
CA GLY A 317 -28.39 -4.35 -18.95
C GLY A 317 -27.93 -3.32 -20.00
N GLY A 318 -28.30 -2.04 -19.88
CA GLY A 318 -27.83 -0.99 -20.78
C GLY A 318 -26.30 -0.77 -20.79
N ILE A 319 -25.64 -0.90 -19.63
CA ILE A 319 -24.17 -0.78 -19.52
C ILE A 319 -23.52 -2.08 -20.01
N VAL A 320 -24.04 -3.23 -19.58
CA VAL A 320 -23.55 -4.57 -19.95
C VAL A 320 -23.51 -4.73 -21.47
N LYS A 321 -24.57 -4.31 -22.19
CA LYS A 321 -24.62 -4.36 -23.66
C LYS A 321 -23.56 -3.49 -24.34
N CYS A 322 -23.25 -2.31 -23.79
CA CYS A 322 -22.18 -1.47 -24.30
C CYS A 322 -20.81 -2.14 -24.09
N ALA A 323 -20.54 -2.68 -22.90
CA ALA A 323 -19.31 -3.40 -22.59
C ALA A 323 -19.12 -4.64 -23.47
N GLN A 324 -20.15 -5.50 -23.57
CA GLN A 324 -20.16 -6.68 -24.44
C GLN A 324 -19.82 -6.31 -25.89
N SER A 325 -20.40 -5.24 -26.43
CA SER A 325 -20.11 -4.83 -27.82
C SER A 325 -18.66 -4.41 -28.08
N ILE A 326 -17.90 -4.05 -27.04
CA ILE A 326 -16.45 -3.80 -27.13
C ILE A 326 -15.68 -5.12 -27.05
N LEU A 327 -16.08 -6.04 -26.17
CA LEU A 327 -15.53 -7.40 -26.11
C LEU A 327 -15.70 -8.13 -27.45
N ASP A 328 -16.86 -8.01 -28.08
CA ASP A 328 -17.14 -8.57 -29.42
C ASP A 328 -16.14 -8.07 -30.47
N LEU A 329 -15.82 -6.77 -30.47
CA LEU A 329 -14.82 -6.18 -31.36
C LEU A 329 -13.40 -6.68 -31.04
N LEU A 330 -13.04 -6.79 -29.76
CA LEU A 330 -11.75 -7.31 -29.32
C LEU A 330 -11.58 -8.78 -29.75
N MET A 331 -12.58 -9.62 -29.54
CA MET A 331 -12.59 -11.02 -29.98
C MET A 331 -12.59 -11.17 -31.50
N HIS A 332 -13.18 -10.22 -32.25
CA HIS A 332 -13.19 -10.26 -33.71
C HIS A 332 -11.84 -9.88 -34.33
N PHE A 333 -11.23 -8.78 -33.90
CA PHE A 333 -9.98 -8.27 -34.49
C PHE A 333 -8.72 -8.88 -33.86
N TRP A 334 -8.78 -9.27 -32.58
CA TRP A 334 -7.68 -9.89 -31.84
C TRP A 334 -8.18 -11.12 -31.06
N PRO A 335 -8.64 -12.20 -31.73
CA PRO A 335 -9.14 -13.41 -31.06
C PRO A 335 -8.09 -14.05 -30.13
N ASP A 336 -6.80 -13.82 -30.40
CA ASP A 336 -5.69 -14.29 -29.57
C ASP A 336 -5.30 -13.33 -28.43
N SER A 337 -6.05 -12.26 -28.14
CA SER A 337 -5.75 -11.31 -27.05
C SER A 337 -6.35 -11.70 -25.70
N ILE A 338 -7.65 -12.05 -25.66
CA ILE A 338 -8.40 -12.41 -24.44
C ILE A 338 -8.92 -13.86 -24.52
N ASP A 339 -9.30 -14.46 -23.40
CA ASP A 339 -10.03 -15.74 -23.43
C ASP A 339 -11.49 -15.50 -23.85
N HIS A 340 -12.07 -16.42 -24.62
CA HIS A 340 -13.49 -16.37 -24.97
C HIS A 340 -14.37 -16.67 -23.74
N ILE A 341 -15.07 -15.65 -23.27
CA ILE A 341 -16.05 -15.71 -22.18
C ILE A 341 -17.46 -15.70 -22.79
N ALA A 342 -18.38 -16.49 -22.23
CA ALA A 342 -19.78 -16.45 -22.64
C ALA A 342 -20.46 -15.13 -22.22
N ASP A 343 -21.32 -14.61 -23.09
CA ASP A 343 -21.96 -13.28 -22.96
C ASP A 343 -22.51 -13.00 -21.56
N GLU A 344 -22.27 -11.78 -21.07
CA GLU A 344 -22.82 -11.37 -19.77
C GLU A 344 -24.35 -11.22 -19.81
N THR A 345 -24.98 -11.77 -18.78
CA THR A 345 -26.42 -11.71 -18.55
C THR A 345 -26.74 -10.72 -17.44
N ASP A 346 -27.61 -9.75 -17.72
CA ASP A 346 -28.05 -8.78 -16.73
C ASP A 346 -29.19 -9.32 -15.85
N SER A 347 -29.14 -8.97 -14.56
CA SER A 347 -30.21 -9.28 -13.60
C SER A 347 -31.35 -8.26 -13.64
N ILE A 348 -31.06 -7.05 -14.13
CA ILE A 348 -31.93 -5.87 -14.05
C ILE A 348 -31.83 -5.14 -15.40
N PRO A 349 -32.93 -5.05 -16.17
CA PRO A 349 -32.95 -4.22 -17.37
C PRO A 349 -32.82 -2.75 -16.96
N GLY A 350 -31.93 -2.01 -17.63
CA GLY A 350 -31.69 -0.59 -17.35
C GLY A 350 -31.57 0.25 -18.62
N PRO A 351 -31.61 1.59 -18.48
CA PRO A 351 -31.60 2.52 -19.60
C PRO A 351 -30.33 2.39 -20.45
N THR A 352 -30.43 2.68 -21.74
CA THR A 352 -29.26 2.85 -22.60
C THR A 352 -28.44 4.08 -22.16
N PRO A 353 -27.10 4.03 -22.17
CA PRO A 353 -26.28 5.18 -21.85
C PRO A 353 -26.58 6.38 -22.75
N ILE A 354 -26.53 7.58 -22.18
CA ILE A 354 -26.85 8.82 -22.89
C ILE A 354 -25.55 9.47 -23.37
N PHE A 355 -25.53 9.85 -24.65
CA PHE A 355 -24.41 10.52 -25.29
C PHE A 355 -24.75 11.98 -25.62
N PHE A 356 -23.81 12.89 -25.34
CA PHE A 356 -23.96 14.33 -25.54
C PHE A 356 -23.10 14.78 -26.73
N PRO A 357 -23.69 15.05 -27.90
CA PRO A 357 -22.95 15.41 -29.11
C PRO A 357 -22.48 16.86 -29.09
N GLY A 358 -21.30 17.12 -29.67
CA GLY A 358 -20.76 18.47 -29.91
C GLY A 358 -19.56 18.86 -29.04
N GLY A 359 -19.30 18.12 -27.95
CA GLY A 359 -18.31 18.53 -26.94
C GLY A 359 -18.79 19.73 -26.12
N PHE A 360 -18.10 20.02 -25.02
CA PHE A 360 -18.51 21.04 -24.06
C PHE A 360 -17.83 22.39 -24.32
N THR A 361 -17.95 22.91 -25.54
CA THR A 361 -17.30 24.16 -25.93
C THR A 361 -17.86 25.37 -25.18
N LYS A 362 -16.98 26.27 -24.71
CA LYS A 362 -17.36 27.54 -24.06
C LYS A 362 -18.47 28.27 -24.81
N GLY A 363 -19.62 28.41 -24.15
CA GLY A 363 -20.82 29.03 -24.71
C GLY A 363 -22.05 28.10 -24.73
N SER A 364 -21.86 26.77 -24.71
CA SER A 364 -22.97 25.86 -24.40
C SER A 364 -23.24 25.88 -22.89
N ALA A 365 -24.39 26.41 -22.46
CA ALA A 365 -24.81 26.44 -21.05
C ALA A 365 -24.87 25.04 -20.39
N GLY A 366 -24.89 23.99 -21.21
CA GLY A 366 -25.06 22.60 -20.83
C GLY A 366 -24.11 22.09 -19.73
N LEU A 367 -22.78 22.20 -19.84
CA LEU A 367 -21.91 21.44 -18.92
C LEU A 367 -21.99 21.93 -17.47
N GLY A 368 -21.87 23.24 -17.25
CA GLY A 368 -21.99 23.82 -15.90
C GLY A 368 -23.35 23.52 -15.31
N GLU A 369 -24.43 23.73 -16.07
CA GLU A 369 -25.79 23.47 -15.59
C GLU A 369 -26.05 21.96 -15.33
N PHE A 370 -25.56 21.08 -16.20
CA PHE A 370 -25.66 19.61 -16.09
C PHE A 370 -24.89 19.02 -14.90
N LEU A 371 -23.72 19.57 -14.57
CA LEU A 371 -22.94 19.13 -13.41
C LEU A 371 -23.43 19.79 -12.10
N LEU A 372 -23.81 21.08 -12.15
CA LEU A 372 -24.06 21.88 -10.94
C LEU A 372 -25.52 21.89 -10.46
N THR A 373 -26.53 21.60 -11.30
CA THR A 373 -27.96 21.62 -10.89
C THR A 373 -28.41 20.44 -10.03
N SER A 374 -27.49 19.75 -9.36
CA SER A 374 -27.80 18.70 -8.38
C SER A 374 -28.38 19.24 -7.05
N SER A 375 -28.54 20.55 -6.90
CA SER A 375 -29.26 21.19 -5.78
C SER A 375 -30.10 22.38 -6.26
N ALA A 376 -31.28 22.58 -5.64
CA ALA A 376 -32.18 23.68 -5.96
C ALA A 376 -31.77 25.04 -5.34
N ASP A 377 -30.70 25.07 -4.54
CA ASP A 377 -30.26 26.25 -3.80
C ASP A 377 -29.06 26.94 -4.46
N ALA A 378 -29.33 27.72 -5.50
CA ALA A 378 -28.36 28.53 -6.23
C ALA A 378 -27.88 29.78 -5.42
N ARG A 379 -27.38 29.58 -4.19
CA ARG A 379 -26.93 30.67 -3.29
C ARG A 379 -25.67 30.38 -2.44
N SER A 380 -25.00 29.23 -2.59
CA SER A 380 -23.64 29.04 -2.06
C SER A 380 -22.60 29.21 -3.17
N GLU A 381 -21.54 29.97 -2.91
CA GLU A 381 -20.42 30.20 -3.84
C GLU A 381 -19.47 28.98 -3.98
N THR A 382 -19.89 27.82 -3.50
CA THR A 382 -19.14 26.56 -3.55
C THR A 382 -19.77 25.66 -4.62
N GLY A 383 -19.11 25.57 -5.78
CA GLY A 383 -19.57 24.73 -6.88
C GLY A 383 -19.80 23.27 -6.47
N VAL A 384 -20.85 22.66 -7.00
CA VAL A 384 -21.17 21.25 -6.78
C VAL A 384 -20.19 20.38 -7.56
N GLU A 385 -19.15 19.88 -6.90
CA GLU A 385 -18.39 18.76 -7.42
C GLU A 385 -19.28 17.50 -7.38
N LEU A 386 -19.27 16.73 -8.47
CA LEU A 386 -19.86 15.38 -8.54
C LEU A 386 -19.45 14.54 -7.30
N GLY A 387 -20.32 13.59 -6.91
CA GLY A 387 -20.03 12.64 -5.82
C GLY A 387 -18.61 12.04 -5.93
N ALA A 388 -17.90 11.86 -4.81
CA ALA A 388 -16.43 11.72 -4.75
C ALA A 388 -15.77 10.50 -5.43
N GLN A 389 -16.49 9.78 -6.30
CA GLN A 389 -15.94 8.76 -7.19
C GLN A 389 -16.42 8.92 -8.65
N GLY A 390 -16.87 10.11 -9.04
CA GLY A 390 -17.24 10.46 -10.42
C GLY A 390 -16.05 10.49 -11.36
N CYS A 391 -15.69 9.34 -11.94
CA CYS A 391 -14.73 9.28 -13.04
C CYS A 391 -15.38 9.80 -14.33
N ILE A 392 -15.16 11.08 -14.65
CA ILE A 392 -15.36 11.60 -16.01
C ILE A 392 -14.33 10.92 -16.93
N LEU A 393 -14.58 10.92 -18.24
CA LEU A 393 -13.68 10.36 -19.23
C LEU A 393 -13.27 11.51 -20.25
N VAL A 394 -11.97 11.96 -20.40
CA VAL A 394 -11.13 12.81 -21.39
C VAL A 394 -9.96 12.14 -22.25
N ARG A 395 -9.94 12.25 -23.59
CA ARG A 395 -9.28 11.32 -24.58
C ARG A 395 -7.86 10.82 -24.37
N ASP A 396 -7.03 11.74 -23.97
CA ASP A 396 -5.59 11.67 -23.94
C ASP A 396 -5.15 12.75 -22.94
N ASP A 397 -3.87 12.81 -22.61
CA ASP A 397 -3.35 13.81 -21.66
C ASP A 397 -3.65 15.26 -22.12
N THR A 398 -3.75 15.53 -23.43
CA THR A 398 -4.07 16.85 -23.97
C THR A 398 -5.52 17.23 -23.69
N ALA A 399 -6.45 16.32 -23.96
CA ALA A 399 -7.87 16.50 -23.63
C ALA A 399 -8.07 16.61 -22.11
N ARG A 400 -7.19 16.00 -21.30
CA ARG A 400 -7.21 16.16 -19.84
C ARG A 400 -6.80 17.55 -19.42
N GLU A 401 -5.72 18.07 -19.95
CA GLU A 401 -5.25 19.42 -19.66
C GLU A 401 -6.28 20.47 -20.13
N GLN A 402 -6.93 20.24 -21.27
CA GLN A 402 -8.04 21.07 -21.76
C GLN A 402 -9.25 21.03 -20.82
N LEU A 403 -9.80 19.85 -20.50
CA LEU A 403 -10.96 19.79 -19.59
C LEU A 403 -10.61 20.33 -18.19
N ARG A 404 -9.41 20.06 -17.68
CA ARG A 404 -8.92 20.65 -16.42
C ARG A 404 -8.90 22.17 -16.44
N SER A 405 -8.54 22.78 -17.58
CA SER A 405 -8.56 24.24 -17.75
C SER A 405 -9.97 24.84 -17.83
N GLU A 406 -11.01 24.02 -18.05
CA GLU A 406 -12.40 24.47 -18.21
C GLU A 406 -13.33 24.06 -17.06
N VAL A 407 -13.03 22.98 -16.33
CA VAL A 407 -13.96 22.30 -15.40
C VAL A 407 -13.30 21.91 -14.06
N GLY A 408 -11.98 21.91 -13.95
CA GLY A 408 -11.26 21.34 -12.81
C GLY A 408 -10.92 19.85 -12.97
N ASP A 409 -10.58 19.17 -11.87
CA ASP A 409 -9.65 18.02 -11.92
C ASP A 409 -10.21 16.65 -12.40
N THR A 410 -11.27 16.62 -13.20
CA THR A 410 -12.12 15.44 -13.46
C THR A 410 -12.08 14.88 -14.92
N GLY A 411 -11.27 13.83 -15.22
CA GLY A 411 -11.59 12.74 -16.20
C GLY A 411 -10.52 12.12 -17.18
N ILE A 412 -10.80 10.97 -17.92
CA ILE A 412 -10.04 10.17 -19.02
C ILE A 412 -10.88 9.36 -20.18
N ILE A 413 -11.00 9.69 -21.53
CA ILE A 413 -12.11 9.45 -22.58
C ILE A 413 -11.97 8.12 -23.32
N ILE A 414 -13.04 7.79 -24.05
CA ILE A 414 -13.13 6.83 -25.13
C ILE A 414 -13.41 7.52 -26.50
N ASP A 415 -12.70 7.06 -27.54
CA ASP A 415 -12.51 7.68 -28.86
C ASP A 415 -13.75 7.82 -29.78
N PHE A 416 -13.66 8.73 -30.77
CA PHE A 416 -14.72 9.09 -31.74
C PHE A 416 -15.28 7.90 -32.54
N VAL A 417 -14.48 6.86 -32.77
CA VAL A 417 -14.89 5.65 -33.51
C VAL A 417 -15.92 4.82 -32.74
N ILE A 418 -15.76 4.71 -31.41
CA ILE A 418 -16.65 3.90 -30.56
C ILE A 418 -18.03 4.56 -30.43
N GLN A 419 -18.09 5.89 -30.38
CA GLN A 419 -19.36 6.64 -30.44
C GLN A 419 -20.18 6.25 -31.67
N TRP A 420 -19.58 6.31 -32.87
CA TRP A 420 -20.29 6.01 -34.11
C TRP A 420 -20.76 4.55 -34.14
N PHE A 421 -19.91 3.60 -33.71
CA PHE A 421 -20.26 2.19 -33.61
C PHE A 421 -21.47 1.96 -32.69
N TRP A 422 -21.46 2.49 -31.46
CA TRP A 422 -22.58 2.36 -30.52
C TRP A 422 -23.85 3.06 -31.02
N GLN A 423 -23.73 4.18 -31.73
CA GLN A 423 -24.85 4.86 -32.37
C GLN A 423 -25.50 4.00 -33.45
N GLN A 424 -24.71 3.43 -34.38
CA GLN A 424 -25.24 2.55 -35.45
C GLN A 424 -25.86 1.27 -34.89
N LYS A 425 -25.35 0.76 -33.76
CA LYS A 425 -25.91 -0.41 -33.05
C LYS A 425 -27.13 -0.08 -32.17
N GLY A 426 -27.51 1.20 -32.03
CA GLY A 426 -28.62 1.62 -31.17
C GLY A 426 -28.38 1.43 -29.67
N LEU A 427 -27.12 1.31 -29.25
CA LEU A 427 -26.74 1.03 -27.86
C LEU A 427 -26.72 2.28 -26.96
N ILE A 428 -26.64 3.47 -27.56
CA ILE A 428 -26.65 4.76 -26.88
C ILE A 428 -27.82 5.64 -27.33
N ARG A 429 -28.32 6.48 -26.43
CA ARG A 429 -29.30 7.54 -26.75
C ARG A 429 -28.59 8.87 -26.91
N ILE A 430 -28.72 9.50 -28.06
CA ILE A 430 -28.20 10.86 -28.28
C ILE A 430 -29.15 11.88 -27.62
N HIS A 431 -28.61 12.71 -26.72
CA HIS A 431 -29.31 13.84 -26.12
C HIS A 431 -29.39 15.00 -27.12
N LYS A 432 -30.55 15.63 -27.27
CA LYS A 432 -30.75 16.81 -28.11
C LYS A 432 -30.79 18.07 -27.26
N ILE A 433 -30.25 19.18 -27.78
CA ILE A 433 -30.34 20.49 -27.13
C ILE A 433 -31.83 20.84 -26.92
N GLY A 434 -32.25 20.93 -25.65
CA GLY A 434 -33.64 21.16 -25.25
C GLY A 434 -34.37 19.96 -24.63
N ASP A 435 -33.79 18.74 -24.66
CA ASP A 435 -34.29 17.60 -23.88
C ASP A 435 -34.11 17.87 -22.37
N LYS A 436 -35.05 17.46 -21.52
CA LYS A 436 -34.86 17.52 -20.06
C LYS A 436 -33.70 16.58 -19.66
N ILE A 437 -32.68 17.15 -19.01
CA ILE A 437 -31.59 16.40 -18.40
C ILE A 437 -32.17 15.45 -17.33
N PRO A 438 -31.91 14.12 -17.40
CA PRO A 438 -32.27 13.21 -16.32
C PRO A 438 -31.51 13.55 -15.05
N ARG A 439 -32.16 13.43 -13.89
CA ARG A 439 -31.50 13.64 -12.59
C ARG A 439 -30.53 12.48 -12.33
N LEU A 440 -29.25 12.70 -12.65
CA LEU A 440 -28.21 11.66 -12.65
C LEU A 440 -27.66 11.29 -11.27
N ALA A 441 -27.83 12.16 -10.27
CA ALA A 441 -27.37 11.93 -8.92
C ALA A 441 -28.51 12.03 -7.90
N THR A 442 -28.65 10.98 -7.08
CA THR A 442 -29.14 11.12 -5.71
C THR A 442 -28.00 11.74 -4.90
N THR A 443 -28.29 12.68 -4.01
CA THR A 443 -27.28 13.22 -3.09
C THR A 443 -26.85 12.14 -2.12
N SER A 444 -25.58 11.72 -2.17
CA SER A 444 -25.01 10.75 -1.24
C SER A 444 -25.20 11.16 0.22
N THR A 445 -25.49 10.19 1.08
CA THR A 445 -25.71 10.44 2.52
C THR A 445 -24.41 10.79 3.22
N ALA A 446 -24.49 11.30 4.46
CA ALA A 446 -23.30 11.60 5.26
C ALA A 446 -22.44 10.34 5.51
N GLU A 447 -23.08 9.17 5.59
CA GLU A 447 -22.46 7.86 5.74
C GLU A 447 -21.70 7.46 4.46
N GLU A 448 -22.32 7.59 3.28
CA GLU A 448 -21.65 7.32 1.99
C GLU A 448 -20.43 8.25 1.80
N TRP A 449 -20.57 9.55 2.10
CA TRP A 449 -19.46 10.49 2.08
C TRP A 449 -18.35 10.11 3.06
N SER A 450 -18.70 9.57 4.24
CA SER A 450 -17.75 9.07 5.23
C SER A 450 -17.01 7.84 4.70
N GLU A 451 -17.70 6.86 4.11
CA GLU A 451 -17.06 5.66 3.54
C GLU A 451 -16.08 6.00 2.42
N ILE A 452 -16.49 6.86 1.48
CA ILE A 452 -15.61 7.34 0.40
C ILE A 452 -14.42 8.12 0.95
N ALA A 453 -14.63 8.96 1.97
CA ALA A 453 -13.55 9.71 2.61
C ALA A 453 -12.50 8.79 3.26
N HIS A 454 -12.93 7.72 3.92
CA HIS A 454 -12.02 6.69 4.44
C HIS A 454 -11.27 5.99 3.30
N GLU A 455 -11.92 5.66 2.19
CA GLU A 455 -11.24 5.03 1.05
C GLU A 455 -10.18 5.96 0.41
N LEU A 456 -10.53 7.22 0.15
CA LEU A 456 -9.61 8.24 -0.40
C LEU A 456 -8.41 8.46 0.53
N PHE A 457 -8.65 8.50 1.84
CA PHE A 457 -7.59 8.64 2.83
C PHE A 457 -6.59 7.49 2.75
N GLN A 458 -7.09 6.25 2.65
CA GLN A 458 -6.25 5.05 2.55
C GLN A 458 -5.46 5.03 1.24
N ARG A 459 -6.03 5.52 0.14
CA ARG A 459 -5.33 5.74 -1.15
C ARG A 459 -4.31 6.90 -1.12
N LYS A 460 -4.04 7.49 0.05
CA LYS A 460 -3.15 8.67 0.26
C LYS A 460 -3.60 9.93 -0.48
N GLN A 461 -4.89 10.01 -0.82
CA GLN A 461 -5.53 11.16 -1.44
C GLN A 461 -6.13 12.07 -0.35
N TYR A 462 -5.31 12.49 0.61
CA TYR A 462 -5.79 13.09 1.86
C TYR A 462 -6.54 14.43 1.67
N GLU A 463 -6.26 15.17 0.59
CA GLU A 463 -7.00 16.40 0.25
C GLU A 463 -8.46 16.09 -0.10
N GLU A 464 -8.69 15.12 -0.99
CA GLU A 464 -10.02 14.66 -1.38
C GLU A 464 -10.74 13.96 -0.23
N ALA A 465 -10.00 13.25 0.61
CA ALA A 465 -10.52 12.71 1.87
C ALA A 465 -11.01 13.82 2.81
N ALA A 466 -10.23 14.90 3.00
CA ALA A 466 -10.61 16.03 3.84
C ALA A 466 -11.86 16.77 3.32
N LYS A 467 -11.99 16.94 1.99
CA LYS A 467 -13.21 17.47 1.35
C LYS A 467 -14.41 16.56 1.64
N SER A 468 -14.23 15.25 1.47
CA SER A 468 -15.29 14.24 1.65
C SER A 468 -15.73 14.10 3.11
N PHE A 469 -14.80 14.11 4.08
CA PHE A 469 -15.12 14.17 5.51
C PHE A 469 -15.84 15.47 5.90
N GLY A 470 -15.51 16.58 5.24
CA GLY A 470 -16.25 17.83 5.39
C GLY A 470 -17.72 17.70 4.97
N ARG A 471 -18.00 17.01 3.86
CA ARG A 471 -19.36 16.72 3.38
C ARG A 471 -20.11 15.75 4.27
N ALA A 472 -19.41 14.79 4.87
CA ALA A 472 -19.95 13.89 5.88
C ALA A 472 -20.21 14.54 7.26
N GLY A 473 -19.86 15.82 7.46
CA GLY A 473 -19.93 16.48 8.78
C GLY A 473 -18.90 15.97 9.80
N ARG A 474 -17.98 15.10 9.40
CA ARG A 474 -16.99 14.43 10.26
C ARG A 474 -15.74 15.31 10.44
N LEU A 475 -15.88 16.36 11.24
CA LEU A 475 -14.87 17.42 11.39
C LEU A 475 -13.53 16.94 11.96
N SER A 476 -13.54 15.96 12.89
CA SER A 476 -12.32 15.37 13.47
C SER A 476 -11.50 14.64 12.39
N GLN A 477 -12.17 13.77 11.62
CA GLN A 477 -11.60 13.04 10.48
C GLN A 477 -11.10 13.99 9.38
N LYS A 478 -11.81 15.09 9.12
CA LYS A 478 -11.34 16.15 8.20
C LYS A 478 -10.03 16.77 8.69
N ALA A 479 -9.90 17.10 9.99
CA ALA A 479 -8.67 17.67 10.53
C ALA A 479 -7.48 16.69 10.44
N GLN A 480 -7.73 15.41 10.71
CA GLN A 480 -6.75 14.32 10.56
C GLN A 480 -6.27 14.24 9.09
N ALA A 481 -7.19 14.21 8.12
CA ALA A 481 -6.85 14.21 6.69
C ALA A 481 -6.05 15.44 6.24
N ILE A 482 -6.36 16.63 6.77
CA ILE A 482 -5.57 17.85 6.51
C ILE A 482 -4.14 17.71 7.05
N ALA A 483 -3.94 17.13 8.24
CA ALA A 483 -2.60 16.94 8.81
C ALA A 483 -1.70 16.05 7.94
N PHE A 484 -2.22 14.93 7.42
CA PHE A 484 -1.48 14.07 6.48
C PHE A 484 -1.21 14.75 5.13
N HIS A 485 -2.15 15.53 4.58
CA HIS A 485 -1.91 16.34 3.39
C HIS A 485 -0.77 17.37 3.60
N LEU A 486 -0.74 18.04 4.76
CA LEU A 486 0.32 18.99 5.11
C LEU A 486 1.69 18.31 5.24
N ARG A 487 1.77 17.08 5.76
CA ARG A 487 3.00 16.27 5.78
C ARG A 487 3.47 15.95 4.36
N GLN A 488 2.59 15.39 3.53
CA GLN A 488 2.90 14.99 2.16
C GLN A 488 3.38 16.18 1.30
N THR A 489 2.73 17.34 1.43
CA THR A 489 3.15 18.57 0.74
C THR A 489 4.46 19.15 1.27
N ALA A 490 4.78 18.97 2.56
CA ALA A 490 6.09 19.32 3.12
C ALA A 490 7.21 18.41 2.59
N GLU A 491 6.95 17.11 2.45
CA GLU A 491 7.90 16.12 1.93
C GLU A 491 8.27 16.33 0.47
N LEU A 492 7.35 16.85 -0.36
CA LEU A 492 7.59 17.16 -1.76
C LEU A 492 8.47 18.41 -1.99
N LYS A 493 8.62 19.29 -1.00
CA LYS A 493 9.47 20.49 -1.13
C LYS A 493 10.95 20.12 -1.14
N PRO A 494 11.79 20.73 -2.00
CA PRO A 494 13.22 20.40 -2.05
C PRO A 494 13.92 20.68 -0.71
N HIS A 495 14.92 19.86 -0.37
CA HIS A 495 15.78 20.13 0.77
C HIS A 495 16.52 21.46 0.58
N PRO A 496 16.73 22.25 1.64
CA PRO A 496 17.50 23.49 1.55
C PRO A 496 18.92 23.19 1.09
N ALA A 497 19.41 23.93 0.09
CA ALA A 497 20.80 23.86 -0.33
C ALA A 497 21.71 24.25 0.84
N ALA A 498 22.76 23.46 1.09
CA ALA A 498 23.71 23.74 2.16
C ALA A 498 24.35 25.13 1.97
N GLY A 499 24.25 25.98 2.99
CA GLY A 499 24.93 27.28 3.02
C GLY A 499 24.06 28.55 2.93
N ARG A 500 22.72 28.49 2.94
CA ARG A 500 21.88 29.69 3.17
C ARG A 500 21.48 29.80 4.64
N GLY A 501 21.82 30.94 5.27
CA GLY A 501 21.75 31.13 6.72
C GLY A 501 20.34 31.38 7.29
N THR A 502 20.23 31.08 8.60
CA THR A 502 19.28 31.53 9.66
C THR A 502 17.76 31.63 9.42
N ALA A 503 17.25 31.75 8.20
CA ALA A 503 15.83 31.71 7.92
C ALA A 503 15.31 30.26 7.84
N LYS A 504 14.20 29.95 8.54
CA LYS A 504 13.55 28.63 8.41
C LYS A 504 13.18 28.39 6.94
N SER A 505 13.67 27.29 6.37
CA SER A 505 13.38 26.90 4.99
C SER A 505 11.87 26.75 4.75
N SER A 506 11.40 27.00 3.52
CA SER A 506 10.00 26.74 3.12
C SER A 506 9.56 25.28 3.35
N ARG A 507 10.52 24.34 3.38
CA ARG A 507 10.31 22.94 3.81
C ARG A 507 10.08 22.85 5.32
N SER A 508 10.95 23.48 6.13
CA SER A 508 10.84 23.52 7.60
C SER A 508 9.53 24.16 8.08
N LEU A 509 9.10 25.27 7.45
CA LEU A 509 7.81 25.91 7.75
C LEU A 509 6.60 25.03 7.38
N ALA A 510 6.69 24.23 6.31
CA ALA A 510 5.62 23.30 5.95
C ALA A 510 5.52 22.14 6.95
N PHE A 511 6.66 21.56 7.36
CA PHE A 511 6.68 20.54 8.42
C PHE A 511 6.19 21.07 9.76
N LEU A 512 6.46 22.33 10.09
CA LEU A 512 5.92 22.97 11.29
C LEU A 512 4.38 23.02 11.26
N SER A 513 3.80 23.44 10.14
CA SER A 513 2.34 23.46 9.98
C SER A 513 1.71 22.06 10.05
N ALA A 514 2.38 21.04 9.51
CA ALA A 514 1.95 19.65 9.63
C ALA A 514 2.01 19.15 11.10
N ALA A 515 3.08 19.49 11.82
CA ALA A 515 3.28 19.12 13.22
C ALA A 515 2.19 19.71 14.13
N GLU A 516 1.86 20.99 13.94
CA GLU A 516 0.81 21.68 14.69
C GLU A 516 -0.58 21.09 14.39
N ALA A 517 -0.85 20.70 13.14
CA ALA A 517 -2.08 20.00 12.77
C ALA A 517 -2.20 18.60 13.41
N PHE A 518 -1.12 17.81 13.43
CA PHE A 518 -1.11 16.51 14.11
C PHE A 518 -1.23 16.62 15.63
N SER A 519 -0.53 17.58 16.25
CA SER A 519 -0.62 17.85 17.69
C SER A 519 -2.06 18.21 18.10
N ALA A 520 -2.73 19.06 17.33
CA ALA A 520 -4.16 19.37 17.53
C ALA A 520 -5.06 18.13 17.40
N CYS A 521 -4.79 17.24 16.43
CA CYS A 521 -5.51 15.96 16.30
C CYS A 521 -5.25 15.01 17.47
N ALA A 522 -4.02 14.97 18.00
CA ALA A 522 -3.64 14.15 19.14
C ALA A 522 -4.36 14.57 20.44
N VAL A 523 -4.46 15.88 20.68
CA VAL A 523 -5.17 16.47 21.82
C VAL A 523 -6.68 16.25 21.69
N ALA A 524 -7.25 16.50 20.52
CA ALA A 524 -8.67 16.24 20.26
C ALA A 524 -9.03 14.74 20.39
N GLY A 525 -8.11 13.85 20.01
CA GLY A 525 -8.24 12.39 20.14
C GLY A 525 -7.88 11.81 21.52
N SER A 526 -7.70 12.64 22.55
CA SER A 526 -7.27 12.22 23.90
C SER A 526 -8.18 11.18 24.59
N ALA A 527 -9.44 11.05 24.16
CA ALA A 527 -10.34 9.97 24.58
C ALA A 527 -9.88 8.56 24.16
N PHE A 528 -8.97 8.45 23.18
CA PHE A 528 -8.48 7.19 22.62
C PHE A 528 -6.94 7.10 22.69
N PRO A 529 -6.36 6.52 23.77
CA PRO A 529 -4.91 6.59 24.04
C PRO A 529 -3.98 5.91 23.01
N SER A 530 -4.46 4.97 22.19
CA SER A 530 -3.66 4.42 21.08
C SER A 530 -3.54 5.40 19.93
N THR A 531 -4.68 5.93 19.48
CA THR A 531 -4.83 6.99 18.48
C THR A 531 -4.05 8.26 18.84
N SER A 532 -4.23 8.76 20.06
CA SER A 532 -3.58 9.98 20.51
C SER A 532 -2.06 9.86 20.44
N ARG A 533 -1.51 8.68 20.82
CA ARG A 533 -0.07 8.41 20.72
C ARG A 533 0.46 8.35 19.29
N SER A 534 -0.26 7.78 18.32
CA SER A 534 0.22 7.80 16.91
C SER A 534 0.21 9.22 16.32
N TYR A 535 -0.77 10.05 16.68
CA TYR A 535 -0.76 11.45 16.28
C TYR A 535 0.32 12.28 16.98
N HIS A 536 0.58 12.05 18.28
CA HIS A 536 1.74 12.64 18.97
C HIS A 536 3.06 12.22 18.30
N ARG A 537 3.22 10.94 17.90
CA ARG A 537 4.39 10.47 17.15
C ARG A 537 4.53 11.21 15.81
N ASN A 538 3.46 11.28 15.01
CA ASN A 538 3.45 11.96 13.73
C ASN A 538 3.76 13.48 13.87
N ALA A 539 3.25 14.13 14.92
CA ALA A 539 3.61 15.50 15.27
C ALA A 539 5.11 15.63 15.60
N ALA A 540 5.65 14.71 16.41
CA ALA A 540 7.05 14.72 16.82
C ALA A 540 8.03 14.57 15.64
N GLU A 541 7.75 13.65 14.71
CA GLU A 541 8.53 13.48 13.48
C GLU A 541 8.46 14.72 12.58
N CYS A 542 7.30 15.39 12.50
CA CYS A 542 7.16 16.65 11.77
C CYS A 542 7.92 17.80 12.45
N TYR A 543 7.88 17.92 13.79
CA TYR A 543 8.68 18.91 14.51
C TYR A 543 10.18 18.69 14.32
N ALA A 544 10.66 17.44 14.39
CA ALA A 544 12.05 17.08 14.12
C ALA A 544 12.50 17.48 12.70
N ASN A 545 11.66 17.22 11.69
CA ASN A 545 11.89 17.64 10.30
C ASN A 545 11.79 19.17 10.10
N SER A 546 11.06 19.88 10.97
CA SER A 546 11.03 21.35 11.00
C SER A 546 12.30 21.96 11.66
N GLY A 547 13.07 21.16 12.41
CA GLY A 547 14.21 21.61 13.22
C GLY A 547 13.83 22.12 14.61
N ASP A 548 12.63 21.79 15.11
CA ASP A 548 12.15 22.16 16.45
C ASP A 548 12.30 20.97 17.40
N ASP A 549 13.55 20.67 17.76
CA ASP A 549 13.90 19.50 18.56
C ASP A 549 13.32 19.52 19.99
N ALA A 550 12.97 20.71 20.50
CA ALA A 550 12.32 20.87 21.79
C ALA A 550 10.89 20.34 21.77
N ARG A 551 10.05 20.83 20.84
CA ARG A 551 8.67 20.34 20.67
C ARG A 551 8.63 18.90 20.18
N ALA A 552 9.59 18.46 19.36
CA ALA A 552 9.72 17.05 19.01
C ALA A 552 9.87 16.16 20.25
N GLY A 553 10.68 16.56 21.23
CA GLY A 553 10.84 15.83 22.49
C GLY A 553 9.55 15.77 23.33
N ASP A 554 8.82 16.88 23.45
CA ASP A 554 7.54 16.97 24.17
C ASP A 554 6.47 16.06 23.55
N GLU A 555 6.38 16.02 22.22
CA GLU A 555 5.46 15.14 21.48
C GLU A 555 5.87 13.66 21.56
N PHE A 556 7.16 13.32 21.43
CA PHE A 556 7.63 11.93 21.62
C PHE A 556 7.38 11.42 23.05
N GLN A 557 7.50 12.29 24.05
CA GLN A 557 7.15 11.94 25.43
C GLN A 557 5.65 11.64 25.55
N SER A 558 4.81 12.46 24.90
CA SER A 558 3.35 12.27 24.86
C SER A 558 2.95 11.01 24.08
N ALA A 559 3.72 10.62 23.06
CA ALA A 559 3.61 9.35 22.34
C ALA A 559 4.05 8.12 23.16
N SER A 560 4.64 8.31 24.35
CA SER A 560 5.32 7.28 25.17
C SER A 560 6.61 6.71 24.55
N GLU A 561 7.26 7.43 23.64
CA GLU A 561 8.53 7.03 23.00
C GLU A 561 9.74 7.67 23.71
N TYR A 562 9.96 7.23 24.95
CA TYR A 562 10.92 7.83 25.88
C TYR A 562 12.36 7.90 25.36
N THR A 563 12.81 6.89 24.61
CA THR A 563 14.14 6.87 23.98
C THR A 563 14.30 8.00 22.96
N MET A 564 13.29 8.23 22.12
CA MET A 564 13.30 9.31 21.12
C MET A 564 13.19 10.67 21.81
N ALA A 565 12.27 10.81 22.79
CA ALA A 565 12.11 12.03 23.57
C ALA A 565 13.42 12.48 24.24
N ALA A 566 14.14 11.55 24.91
CA ALA A 566 15.41 11.86 25.56
C ALA A 566 16.52 12.27 24.57
N GLN A 567 16.58 11.64 23.38
CA GLN A 567 17.52 12.02 22.32
C GLN A 567 17.23 13.40 21.73
N TYR A 568 15.95 13.74 21.50
CA TYR A 568 15.54 15.06 20.99
C TYR A 568 15.72 16.16 22.04
N TYR A 569 15.41 15.91 23.31
CA TYR A 569 15.74 16.83 24.40
C TYR A 569 17.26 17.07 24.53
N ARG A 570 18.11 16.04 24.37
CA ARG A 570 19.57 16.23 24.30
C ARG A 570 19.94 17.14 23.13
N ARG A 571 19.39 16.92 21.94
CA ARG A 571 19.67 17.71 20.73
C ARG A 571 19.18 19.16 20.85
N ALA A 572 18.09 19.40 21.57
CA ALA A 572 17.57 20.72 21.92
C ALA A 572 18.32 21.42 23.08
N GLY A 573 19.25 20.73 23.76
CA GLY A 573 19.93 21.25 24.94
C GLY A 573 19.08 21.29 26.23
N LEU A 574 17.93 20.61 26.24
CA LEU A 574 16.99 20.51 27.37
C LEU A 574 17.36 19.34 28.29
N PHE A 575 18.58 19.38 28.83
CA PHE A 575 19.14 18.28 29.62
C PHE A 575 18.33 17.96 30.89
N ASP A 576 17.70 18.95 31.52
CA ASP A 576 16.82 18.71 32.68
C ASP A 576 15.66 17.76 32.33
N LYS A 577 15.01 17.95 31.17
CA LYS A 577 13.95 17.05 30.67
C LYS A 577 14.52 15.69 30.25
N ALA A 578 15.68 15.66 29.59
CA ALA A 578 16.33 14.42 29.18
C ALA A 578 16.68 13.52 30.37
N ILE A 579 17.35 14.07 31.39
CA ILE A 579 17.71 13.36 32.63
C ILE A 579 16.46 12.94 33.41
N HIS A 580 15.41 13.77 33.44
CA HIS A 580 14.14 13.39 34.06
C HIS A 580 13.53 12.14 33.40
N ILE A 581 13.51 12.08 32.06
CA ILE A 581 13.05 10.88 31.34
C ILE A 581 13.93 9.65 31.65
N LEU A 582 15.26 9.78 31.64
CA LEU A 582 16.17 8.68 32.00
C LEU A 582 15.93 8.13 33.42
N ARG A 583 15.48 8.99 34.34
CA ARG A 583 15.20 8.62 35.73
C ARG A 583 13.84 7.93 35.88
N VAL A 584 12.79 8.47 35.27
CA VAL A 584 11.41 7.96 35.42
C VAL A 584 11.15 6.72 34.56
N HIS A 585 11.81 6.62 33.39
CA HIS A 585 11.58 5.56 32.41
C HIS A 585 12.86 4.74 32.14
N ARG A 586 13.63 4.46 33.19
CA ARG A 586 14.93 3.75 33.13
C ARG A 586 14.86 2.44 32.34
N ASP A 587 13.82 1.64 32.56
CA ASP A 587 13.69 0.31 31.94
C ASP A 587 13.25 0.36 30.47
N ALA A 588 12.78 1.51 29.99
CA ALA A 588 12.32 1.69 28.61
C ALA A 588 13.43 2.21 27.66
N ILE A 589 14.62 2.54 28.18
CA ILE A 589 15.68 3.24 27.45
C ILE A 589 16.95 2.40 27.46
N PRO A 590 17.53 2.06 26.30
CA PRO A 590 18.79 1.33 26.23
C PRO A 590 19.93 2.02 27.01
N PRO A 591 20.75 1.27 27.77
CA PRO A 591 21.74 1.84 28.68
C PRO A 591 22.84 2.62 27.96
N ASP A 592 23.23 2.19 26.76
CA ASP A 592 24.18 2.88 25.88
C ASP A 592 23.69 4.28 25.47
N ILE A 593 22.38 4.41 25.17
CA ILE A 593 21.75 5.70 24.86
C ILE A 593 21.64 6.55 26.12
N ALA A 594 21.26 5.95 27.26
CA ALA A 594 21.14 6.64 28.53
C ALA A 594 22.48 7.23 28.99
N ASP A 595 23.56 6.46 28.95
CA ASP A 595 24.90 6.90 29.36
C ASP A 595 25.46 7.92 28.36
N GLY A 596 25.27 7.72 27.06
CA GLY A 596 25.61 8.71 26.03
C GLY A 596 24.80 10.03 26.10
N ILE A 597 23.68 10.07 26.83
CA ILE A 597 22.97 11.32 27.18
C ILE A 597 23.55 11.92 28.48
N LYS A 598 23.84 11.10 29.49
CA LYS A 598 24.46 11.56 30.76
C LYS A 598 25.82 12.22 30.54
N GLU A 599 26.69 11.66 29.70
CA GLU A 599 28.01 12.25 29.44
C GLU A 599 27.92 13.66 28.83
N VAL A 600 26.99 13.87 27.88
CA VAL A 600 26.76 15.19 27.30
C VAL A 600 26.09 16.14 28.31
N ALA A 601 25.21 15.63 29.18
CA ALA A 601 24.60 16.41 30.26
C ALA A 601 25.64 16.88 31.31
N LYS A 602 26.59 16.01 31.71
CA LYS A 602 27.72 16.36 32.58
C LYS A 602 28.51 17.54 32.01
N MET A 603 28.92 17.44 30.73
CA MET A 603 29.64 18.52 30.04
C MET A 603 28.84 19.83 30.03
N HIS A 604 27.53 19.77 29.75
CA HIS A 604 26.65 20.94 29.71
C HIS A 604 26.48 21.61 31.08
N TYR A 605 26.17 20.85 32.14
CA TYR A 605 26.00 21.42 33.48
C TYR A 605 27.30 22.03 34.02
N VAL A 606 28.44 21.37 33.81
CA VAL A 606 29.76 21.94 34.17
C VAL A 606 30.03 23.22 33.38
N SER A 607 29.78 23.23 32.06
CA SER A 607 29.95 24.42 31.21
C SER A 607 29.00 25.59 31.56
N LYS A 608 27.92 25.35 32.30
CA LYS A 608 26.99 26.39 32.80
C LYS A 608 27.18 26.73 34.27
N HIS A 609 28.19 26.15 34.95
CA HIS A 609 28.41 26.26 36.39
C HIS A 609 27.25 25.71 37.26
N GLU A 610 26.39 24.83 36.70
CA GLU A 610 25.29 24.15 37.41
C GLU A 610 25.81 22.92 38.19
N LEU A 611 26.86 23.12 38.99
CA LEU A 611 27.66 22.03 39.60
C LEU A 611 26.83 21.03 40.42
N LYS A 612 25.79 21.51 41.13
CA LYS A 612 24.87 20.64 41.90
C LYS A 612 24.14 19.61 41.02
N LYS A 613 23.77 19.97 39.78
CA LYS A 613 23.15 19.04 38.82
C LYS A 613 24.17 18.15 38.11
N ALA A 614 25.41 18.64 37.96
CA ALA A 614 26.50 17.82 37.43
C ALA A 614 26.83 16.67 38.41
N MET A 615 26.99 16.99 39.70
CA MET A 615 27.37 16.03 40.75
C MET A 615 26.42 14.83 40.85
N THR A 616 25.10 15.01 40.69
CA THR A 616 24.11 13.91 40.73
C THR A 616 24.19 12.92 39.56
N LEU A 617 25.04 13.19 38.55
CA LEU A 617 25.28 12.28 37.41
C LEU A 617 26.57 11.46 37.53
N PHE A 618 27.37 11.66 38.59
CA PHE A 618 28.60 10.89 38.84
C PHE A 618 28.39 9.82 39.90
N GLU A 619 29.13 8.71 39.76
CA GLU A 619 29.10 7.58 40.71
C GLU A 619 29.81 7.89 42.04
N SER A 620 30.64 8.95 42.08
CA SER A 620 31.46 9.34 43.24
C SER A 620 31.96 10.78 43.07
N GLU A 621 32.20 11.46 44.18
CA GLU A 621 32.72 12.84 44.19
C GLU A 621 34.09 12.94 43.51
N ASP A 622 34.99 11.97 43.74
CA ASP A 622 36.33 11.92 43.12
C ASP A 622 36.27 11.92 41.59
N LYS A 623 35.37 11.12 41.01
CA LYS A 623 35.14 11.09 39.54
C LYS A 623 34.56 12.41 39.03
N ALA A 624 33.73 13.08 39.83
CA ALA A 624 33.17 14.39 39.47
C ALA A 624 34.27 15.47 39.47
N ILE A 625 35.12 15.49 40.49
CA ILE A 625 36.27 16.41 40.61
C ILE A 625 37.23 16.20 39.43
N TYR A 626 37.66 14.96 39.19
CA TYR A 626 38.57 14.62 38.08
C TYR A 626 38.01 15.09 36.72
N PHE A 627 36.73 14.82 36.45
CA PHE A 627 36.08 15.28 35.20
C PHE A 627 36.00 16.81 35.10
N MET A 628 35.76 17.52 36.21
CA MET A 628 35.74 18.99 36.24
C MET A 628 37.14 19.60 36.06
N GLU A 629 38.19 18.95 36.57
CA GLU A 629 39.59 19.34 36.33
C GLU A 629 40.01 19.09 34.88
N GLU A 630 39.56 17.99 34.26
CA GLU A 630 39.86 17.64 32.87
C GLU A 630 39.10 18.56 31.88
N MET A 631 37.83 18.88 32.15
CA MET A 631 37.04 19.84 31.38
C MET A 631 37.48 21.30 31.59
N GLY A 632 38.12 21.60 32.72
CA GLY A 632 38.40 22.96 33.17
C GLY A 632 39.85 23.17 33.58
N ARG A 633 40.70 23.58 32.62
CA ARG A 633 42.00 24.21 32.92
C ARG A 633 41.82 25.57 33.62
N ILE A 634 41.54 25.50 34.92
CA ILE A 634 41.61 26.54 35.96
C ILE A 634 40.63 27.71 35.78
N GLN A 635 39.56 27.76 36.60
CA GLN A 635 39.19 28.96 37.40
C GLN A 635 37.96 28.84 38.33
N LEU A 636 37.31 27.68 38.48
CA LEU A 636 36.38 27.48 39.60
C LEU A 636 37.15 27.59 40.93
N ARG A 637 36.77 28.52 41.80
CA ARG A 637 37.49 28.71 43.07
C ARG A 637 37.22 27.53 43.99
N ALA A 638 38.22 27.07 44.73
CA ALA A 638 38.04 25.99 45.71
C ALA A 638 36.88 26.26 46.70
N SER A 639 36.58 27.53 47.00
CA SER A 639 35.42 27.95 47.80
C SER A 639 34.05 27.59 47.20
N GLU A 640 33.93 27.53 45.88
CA GLU A 640 32.67 27.24 45.18
C GLU A 640 32.38 25.73 45.16
N LEU A 641 33.40 24.90 44.93
CA LEU A 641 33.30 23.46 45.14
C LEU A 641 32.97 23.13 46.60
N ASN A 642 33.67 23.74 47.57
CA ASN A 642 33.47 23.43 48.98
C ASN A 642 32.07 23.82 49.47
N ASN A 643 31.51 24.95 49.00
CA ASN A 643 30.12 25.32 49.29
C ASN A 643 29.09 24.40 48.61
N ALA A 644 29.36 23.90 47.40
CA ALA A 644 28.48 22.92 46.74
C ALA A 644 28.43 21.60 47.54
N LEU A 645 29.59 21.08 47.94
CA LEU A 645 29.74 19.87 48.76
C LEU A 645 29.05 20.02 50.12
N LEU A 646 29.29 21.13 50.83
CA LEU A 646 28.66 21.45 52.12
C LEU A 646 27.13 21.59 52.08
N THR A 647 26.52 21.79 50.90
CA THR A 647 25.04 21.78 50.81
C THR A 647 24.47 20.39 50.53
N ILE A 648 25.23 19.50 49.87
CA ILE A 648 24.73 18.19 49.45
C ILE A 648 24.71 17.19 50.62
N SER A 649 25.65 17.33 51.57
CA SER A 649 25.68 16.51 52.80
C SER A 649 24.48 16.70 53.74
N GLY A 650 23.49 17.53 53.38
CA GLY A 650 22.24 17.71 54.12
C GLY A 650 21.00 17.01 53.51
N ASP A 651 21.09 16.52 52.26
CA ASP A 651 19.94 16.01 51.48
C ASP A 651 20.11 14.52 51.05
N VAL A 652 21.02 13.78 51.69
CA VAL A 652 21.45 12.42 51.25
C VAL A 652 20.41 11.32 51.52
N ASP A 653 19.37 11.56 52.33
CA ASP A 653 18.47 10.50 52.84
C ASP A 653 17.43 9.94 51.82
N HIS A 654 17.43 10.36 50.55
CA HIS A 654 16.43 9.94 49.55
C HIS A 654 16.99 9.46 48.19
N TRP A 655 18.09 8.69 48.19
CA TRP A 655 18.50 7.89 47.03
C TRP A 655 19.06 6.50 47.42
N ALA A 656 18.22 5.47 47.31
CA ALA A 656 18.58 4.05 47.28
C ALA A 656 17.66 3.32 46.28
#